data_AF-A0A536Z9Q1-F1
#
_entry.id   AF-A0A536Z9Q1-F1
#
_cell.length_a   1.000
_cell.length_b   1.000
_cell.length_c   1.000
_cell.angle_alpha   90.00
_cell.angle_beta   90.00
_cell.angle_gamma   90.00
#
_symmetry.space_group_name_H-M   'P 1'
#
loop_
_entity.id
_entity.type
_entity.pdbx_description
1 polymer ?
#
loop_
_entity_poly.entity_id
_entity_poly.type
_entity_poly.pdbx_seq_one_letter_code
_entity_poly.pdbx_strand_id
1 'polypeptide(L)'
;MRIYHFSEQPCPDAWAPEHKSLRVVLPSRNCDPRVMAENYHHRLDEWMLADELGLDIMINEHHATATCCCPVAAVPLAILARQTKRARLLTLGYPIANRLDPVRVAEEFAMIDVISRGRLEMGLVRGVPYEVPLSVRSAVGQMDRFWEAHDLIIKAMTSIDGPFDWQGEHFQYRNVNVWPRVYQQPHPPVWITGRSPQNIREIAERGYVLGTFLSGFQTKDLFDHYRKACADLGRPAPAERGDAPRGGDGRLPALLGPRRRALRRAARIFLGKGRRAHDQGARQAHDDHARGQGRRHAPRRDRGPRQGGNHVRRHARRRHQPARGIHRQRRRPRPLPHDGPRGTHDARGSGRPDHLGRKRSPSAAAEATRGVETGGVISPPCKGGVARSAGVVALLLSLSAPAQYPSKPIRLVVTFPPGGITDFTARALGPRLGEALGQPVIVENRTGSGGNIGTDFVAKSAPDGHTLLIAAPPNAINVSLYRTLPFDTRKDLAPVALVGSGANVLVVSAKTPVASVRGLIERARRNPGKLNFASNGNGTSIHLSGELLKYYGKFDAVHVPFRGAPAAMAALLAGDVDFMFDALSISAPQIKAGKIRLLAVTSRERSTMFPDTPTLVESGFAEFEVSGWTGVMTTGGTPPAVVARLESELRRILSDRELIAAFEKPGMIVSFAGAREFGEFLDAEIRRWAVAVQHSGAQAD
;
A
#
# COMPACT_ATOMS: atom_id res chain seq x y z
N MET A 1 25.55 -21.82 -19.59
CA MET A 1 24.72 -20.60 -19.65
C MET A 1 23.27 -21.02 -19.86
N ARG A 2 22.34 -20.64 -18.99
CA ARG A 2 20.90 -20.85 -19.19
C ARG A 2 20.28 -19.62 -19.85
N ILE A 3 19.21 -19.82 -20.61
CA ILE A 3 18.51 -18.76 -21.34
C ILE A 3 17.03 -18.87 -21.00
N TYR A 4 16.50 -17.81 -20.41
CA TYR A 4 15.08 -17.70 -20.08
C TYR A 4 14.39 -16.82 -21.12
N HIS A 5 13.29 -17.29 -21.67
CA HIS A 5 12.35 -16.46 -22.40
C HIS A 5 11.56 -15.62 -21.39
N PHE A 6 11.59 -14.30 -21.59
CA PHE A 6 10.96 -13.31 -20.74
C PHE A 6 10.00 -12.44 -21.56
N SER A 7 8.83 -12.16 -20.99
CA SER A 7 7.84 -11.25 -21.54
C SER A 7 7.24 -10.44 -20.40
N GLU A 8 7.18 -9.11 -20.56
CA GLU A 8 6.43 -8.21 -19.64
C GLU A 8 4.91 -8.38 -19.79
N GLN A 9 4.48 -9.23 -20.72
CA GLN A 9 3.09 -9.55 -21.03
C GLN A 9 2.20 -8.31 -21.25
N PRO A 10 2.63 -7.33 -22.08
CA PRO A 10 1.84 -6.15 -22.32
C PRO A 10 0.54 -6.48 -23.08
N CYS A 11 -0.59 -5.92 -22.66
CA CYS A 11 -1.89 -6.01 -23.34
C CYS A 11 -2.58 -4.64 -23.55
N PRO A 12 -1.87 -3.61 -24.08
CA PRO A 12 -2.47 -2.28 -24.29
C PRO A 12 -3.72 -2.34 -25.18
N ASP A 13 -3.74 -3.26 -26.15
CA ASP A 13 -4.84 -3.47 -27.10
C ASP A 13 -6.19 -3.83 -26.42
N ALA A 14 -6.16 -4.33 -25.17
CA ALA A 14 -7.38 -4.68 -24.42
C ALA A 14 -8.05 -3.48 -23.75
N TRP A 15 -7.43 -2.29 -23.79
CA TRP A 15 -7.86 -1.11 -23.04
C TRP A 15 -8.26 0.04 -23.96
N ALA A 16 -9.25 0.84 -23.53
CA ALA A 16 -9.71 2.02 -24.28
C ALA A 16 -8.58 3.06 -24.51
N PRO A 17 -8.48 3.66 -25.71
CA PRO A 17 -7.33 4.49 -26.12
C PRO A 17 -7.25 5.88 -25.44
N GLU A 18 -8.28 6.32 -24.71
CA GLU A 18 -8.44 7.70 -24.24
C GLU A 18 -7.66 8.04 -22.96
N HIS A 19 -6.86 7.13 -22.41
CA HIS A 19 -6.23 7.32 -21.09
C HIS A 19 -4.75 7.72 -21.15
N LYS A 20 -4.42 8.84 -20.48
CA LYS A 20 -3.06 9.41 -20.39
C LYS A 20 -2.11 8.66 -19.42
N SER A 21 -2.59 7.69 -18.63
CA SER A 21 -1.77 6.91 -17.70
C SER A 21 -2.18 5.43 -17.71
N LEU A 22 -1.18 4.55 -17.86
CA LEU A 22 -1.35 3.09 -17.89
C LEU A 22 -1.18 2.43 -16.50
N ARG A 23 -1.17 3.24 -15.42
CA ARG A 23 -0.90 2.78 -14.05
C ARG A 23 -2.10 2.93 -13.10
N VAL A 24 -2.41 1.81 -12.42
CA VAL A 24 -3.17 1.55 -11.17
C VAL A 24 -4.63 2.02 -10.99
N VAL A 25 -5.26 2.82 -11.86
CA VAL A 25 -6.62 3.34 -11.54
C VAL A 25 -7.65 3.22 -12.66
N LEU A 26 -7.41 2.34 -13.64
CA LEU A 26 -8.36 2.13 -14.73
C LEU A 26 -9.55 1.27 -14.25
N PRO A 27 -10.80 1.76 -14.39
CA PRO A 27 -11.98 0.93 -14.16
C PRO A 27 -11.94 -0.33 -15.03
N SER A 28 -12.22 -1.51 -14.47
CA SER A 28 -12.22 -2.78 -15.21
C SER A 28 -13.20 -2.79 -16.39
N ARG A 29 -14.27 -1.98 -16.34
CA ARG A 29 -15.20 -1.76 -17.46
C ARG A 29 -14.53 -1.24 -18.73
N ASN A 30 -13.33 -0.67 -18.63
CA ASN A 30 -12.56 -0.16 -19.77
C ASN A 30 -11.64 -1.22 -20.40
N CYS A 31 -11.65 -2.44 -19.87
CA CYS A 31 -10.95 -3.59 -20.43
C CYS A 31 -11.94 -4.48 -21.18
N ASP A 32 -11.66 -4.80 -22.44
CA ASP A 32 -12.44 -5.82 -23.16
C ASP A 32 -12.00 -7.22 -22.70
N PRO A 33 -12.88 -7.99 -22.01
CA PRO A 33 -12.52 -9.31 -21.51
C PRO A 33 -12.24 -10.33 -22.63
N ARG A 34 -12.79 -10.14 -23.84
CA ARG A 34 -12.56 -11.05 -24.98
C ARG A 34 -11.17 -10.85 -25.55
N VAL A 35 -10.74 -9.60 -25.73
CA VAL A 35 -9.37 -9.29 -26.17
C VAL A 35 -8.34 -9.73 -25.12
N MET A 36 -8.67 -9.55 -23.83
CA MET A 36 -7.84 -10.03 -22.74
C MET A 36 -7.67 -11.56 -22.78
N ALA A 37 -8.75 -12.32 -23.01
CA ALA A 37 -8.68 -13.78 -23.14
C ALA A 37 -7.75 -14.22 -24.28
N GLU A 38 -7.86 -13.60 -25.46
CA GLU A 38 -6.96 -13.88 -26.59
C GLU A 38 -5.49 -13.56 -26.26
N ASN A 39 -5.22 -12.47 -25.52
CA ASN A 39 -3.86 -12.16 -25.07
C ASN A 39 -3.31 -13.24 -24.12
N TYR A 40 -4.11 -13.74 -23.17
CA TYR A 40 -3.70 -14.86 -22.31
C TYR A 40 -3.36 -16.12 -23.12
N HIS A 41 -4.20 -16.50 -24.07
CA HIS A 41 -3.95 -17.65 -24.94
C HIS A 41 -2.68 -17.47 -25.78
N HIS A 42 -2.44 -16.27 -26.30
CA HIS A 42 -1.21 -15.95 -27.01
C HIS A 42 0.03 -16.13 -26.12
N ARG A 43 0.01 -15.63 -24.87
CA ARG A 43 1.14 -15.77 -23.95
C ARG A 43 1.42 -17.24 -23.62
N LEU A 44 0.37 -18.05 -23.41
CA LEU A 44 0.51 -19.50 -23.22
C LEU A 44 1.14 -20.18 -24.44
N ASP A 45 0.71 -19.84 -25.65
CA ASP A 45 1.29 -20.36 -26.89
C ASP A 45 2.77 -19.98 -27.06
N GLU A 46 3.14 -18.74 -26.71
CA GLU A 46 4.51 -18.25 -26.71
C GLU A 46 5.40 -19.05 -25.74
N TRP A 47 4.91 -19.34 -24.54
CA TRP A 47 5.63 -20.17 -23.57
C TRP A 47 5.71 -21.65 -23.95
N MET A 48 4.65 -22.21 -24.55
CA MET A 48 4.72 -23.57 -25.12
C MET A 48 5.79 -23.65 -26.21
N LEU A 49 5.87 -22.63 -27.05
CA LEU A 49 6.92 -22.55 -28.05
C LEU A 49 8.31 -22.42 -27.41
N ALA A 50 8.48 -21.64 -26.34
CA ALA A 50 9.74 -21.58 -25.60
C ALA A 50 10.17 -22.97 -25.10
N ASP A 51 9.24 -23.74 -24.52
CA ASP A 51 9.49 -25.13 -24.11
C ASP A 51 9.86 -26.03 -25.29
N GLU A 52 9.19 -25.93 -26.45
CA GLU A 52 9.53 -26.64 -27.70
C GLU A 52 10.96 -26.30 -28.20
N LEU A 53 11.33 -25.03 -28.07
CA LEU A 53 12.65 -24.49 -28.41
C LEU A 53 13.71 -24.74 -27.33
N GLY A 54 13.34 -25.37 -26.21
CA GLY A 54 14.27 -25.70 -25.12
C GLY A 54 14.82 -24.46 -24.41
N LEU A 55 14.03 -23.38 -24.39
CA LEU A 55 14.28 -22.21 -23.58
C LEU A 55 13.58 -22.39 -22.24
N ASP A 56 14.21 -21.93 -21.17
CA ASP A 56 13.55 -21.82 -19.87
C ASP A 56 12.54 -20.68 -19.93
N ILE A 57 11.56 -20.66 -19.03
CA ILE A 57 10.48 -19.68 -19.03
C ILE A 57 10.57 -18.86 -17.76
N MET A 58 10.56 -17.53 -17.92
CA MET A 58 10.46 -16.60 -16.81
C MET A 58 9.15 -15.83 -16.89
N ILE A 59 8.34 -15.96 -15.85
CA ILE A 59 7.09 -15.21 -15.67
C ILE A 59 7.36 -14.03 -14.76
N ASN A 60 6.96 -12.84 -15.21
CA ASN A 60 6.93 -11.67 -14.37
C ASN A 60 5.54 -11.52 -13.73
N GLU A 61 5.51 -11.10 -12.47
CA GLU A 61 4.26 -10.70 -11.82
C GLU A 61 4.25 -9.18 -11.74
N HIS A 62 3.16 -8.57 -12.17
CA HIS A 62 2.95 -7.13 -12.01
C HIS A 62 1.60 -6.87 -11.38
N HIS A 63 1.63 -6.38 -10.15
CA HIS A 63 0.45 -5.83 -9.53
C HIS A 63 0.31 -4.39 -10.03
N ALA A 64 -0.90 -3.96 -10.34
CA ALA A 64 -1.23 -2.56 -10.61
C ALA A 64 -0.76 -1.95 -11.96
N THR A 65 -0.16 -2.72 -12.88
CA THR A 65 0.00 -2.26 -14.27
C THR A 65 -1.16 -2.80 -15.09
N ALA A 66 -2.12 -1.94 -15.46
CA ALA A 66 -3.31 -2.34 -16.20
C ALA A 66 -2.95 -3.01 -17.54
N THR A 67 -1.79 -2.68 -18.11
CA THR A 67 -1.31 -3.28 -19.34
C THR A 67 -0.58 -4.61 -19.16
N CYS A 68 -0.53 -5.26 -18.00
CA CYS A 68 0.12 -6.58 -17.87
C CYS A 68 -0.92 -7.70 -17.73
N CYS A 69 -0.71 -8.82 -18.42
CA CYS A 69 -1.58 -10.01 -18.34
C CYS A 69 -1.31 -10.89 -17.11
N CYS A 70 -0.40 -10.56 -16.18
CA CYS A 70 -0.06 -11.46 -15.07
C CYS A 70 -0.13 -10.77 -13.71
N PRO A 71 -1.35 -10.58 -13.19
CA PRO A 71 -1.56 -10.03 -11.86
C PRO A 71 -1.39 -11.07 -10.73
N VAL A 72 -1.33 -12.37 -11.08
CA VAL A 72 -1.18 -13.50 -10.15
C VAL A 72 -0.30 -14.56 -10.80
N ALA A 73 1.01 -14.59 -10.50
CA ALA A 73 1.94 -15.48 -11.22
C ALA A 73 1.79 -16.97 -10.88
N ALA A 74 1.25 -17.32 -9.71
CA ALA A 74 1.04 -18.71 -9.30
C ALA A 74 0.15 -19.50 -10.28
N VAL A 75 -0.88 -18.86 -10.84
CA VAL A 75 -1.83 -19.50 -11.77
C VAL A 75 -1.18 -19.91 -13.10
N PRO A 76 -0.56 -19.00 -13.88
CA PRO A 76 0.13 -19.39 -15.11
C PRO A 76 1.30 -20.32 -14.85
N LEU A 77 2.02 -20.19 -13.72
CA LEU A 77 3.06 -21.16 -13.35
C LEU A 77 2.51 -22.57 -13.17
N ALA A 78 1.38 -22.74 -12.48
CA ALA A 78 0.77 -24.05 -12.31
C ALA A 78 0.33 -24.67 -13.65
N ILE A 79 -0.23 -23.85 -14.55
CA ILE A 79 -0.57 -24.26 -15.91
C ILE A 79 0.69 -24.71 -16.65
N LEU A 80 1.74 -23.90 -16.65
CA LEU A 80 3.00 -24.22 -17.32
C LEU A 80 3.69 -25.43 -16.68
N ALA A 81 3.68 -25.56 -15.36
CA ALA A 81 4.21 -26.72 -14.63
C ALA A 81 3.59 -28.02 -15.15
N ARG A 82 2.30 -28.00 -15.47
CA ARG A 82 1.60 -29.16 -16.06
C ARG A 82 1.85 -29.33 -17.57
N GLN A 83 1.79 -28.24 -18.33
CA GLN A 83 1.79 -28.28 -19.79
C GLN A 83 3.18 -28.43 -20.38
N THR A 84 4.15 -27.67 -19.90
CA THR A 84 5.56 -27.76 -20.33
C THR A 84 6.18 -29.07 -19.86
N LYS A 85 7.18 -29.55 -20.60
CA LYS A 85 7.88 -30.80 -20.30
C LYS A 85 9.33 -30.61 -19.88
N ARG A 86 9.99 -29.54 -20.35
CA ARG A 86 11.45 -29.39 -20.20
C ARG A 86 11.84 -28.09 -19.54
N ALA A 87 11.17 -26.99 -19.89
CA ALA A 87 11.52 -25.66 -19.42
C ALA A 87 11.54 -25.57 -17.89
N ARG A 88 12.57 -24.93 -17.33
CA ARG A 88 12.53 -24.45 -15.96
C ARG A 88 11.63 -23.23 -15.87
N LEU A 89 11.00 -23.05 -14.71
CA LEU A 89 9.96 -22.07 -14.49
C LEU A 89 10.42 -21.10 -13.41
N LEU A 90 10.85 -19.92 -13.80
CA LEU A 90 11.27 -18.86 -12.89
C LEU A 90 10.17 -17.81 -12.73
N THR A 91 9.89 -17.44 -11.50
CA THR A 91 9.19 -16.18 -11.20
C THR A 91 10.21 -15.07 -11.07
N LEU A 92 10.05 -13.93 -11.75
CA LEU A 92 10.97 -12.79 -11.58
C LEU A 92 10.55 -11.88 -10.40
N GLY A 93 9.25 -11.82 -10.10
CA GLY A 93 8.67 -10.69 -9.39
C GLY A 93 7.58 -11.03 -8.38
N TYR A 94 7.69 -12.13 -7.62
CA TYR A 94 6.66 -12.49 -6.65
C TYR A 94 6.79 -11.63 -5.37
N PRO A 95 5.91 -10.63 -5.10
CA PRO A 95 6.17 -9.59 -4.11
C PRO A 95 5.70 -10.00 -2.73
N ILE A 96 6.48 -10.84 -2.05
CA ILE A 96 6.08 -11.47 -0.79
C ILE A 96 5.84 -10.49 0.36
N ALA A 97 6.48 -9.31 0.35
CA ALA A 97 6.21 -8.29 1.37
C ALA A 97 4.78 -7.73 1.28
N ASN A 98 4.23 -7.68 0.06
CA ASN A 98 2.86 -7.24 -0.20
C ASN A 98 1.82 -8.33 0.13
N ARG A 99 2.23 -9.60 0.31
CA ARG A 99 1.30 -10.71 0.56
C ARG A 99 0.80 -10.72 2.01
N LEU A 100 -0.49 -10.98 2.17
CA LEU A 100 -1.09 -11.13 3.49
C LEU A 100 -0.59 -12.37 4.22
N ASP A 101 -0.39 -13.45 3.46
CA ASP A 101 -0.17 -14.78 3.99
C ASP A 101 1.07 -15.46 3.37
N PRO A 102 2.24 -15.38 4.02
CA PRO A 102 3.46 -16.05 3.52
C PRO A 102 3.37 -17.58 3.57
N VAL A 103 2.58 -18.16 4.50
CA VAL A 103 2.38 -19.62 4.53
C VAL A 103 1.62 -20.06 3.28
N ARG A 104 0.62 -19.29 2.86
CA ARG A 104 -0.08 -19.56 1.58
C ARG A 104 0.86 -19.47 0.37
N VAL A 105 1.78 -18.51 0.37
CA VAL A 105 2.82 -18.43 -0.68
C VAL A 105 3.70 -19.69 -0.69
N ALA A 106 4.06 -20.21 0.49
CA ALA A 106 4.82 -21.44 0.59
C ALA A 106 4.06 -22.66 0.02
N GLU A 107 2.76 -22.78 0.31
CA GLU A 107 1.90 -23.83 -0.27
C GLU A 107 1.80 -23.73 -1.80
N GLU A 108 1.61 -22.52 -2.34
CA GLU A 108 1.51 -22.28 -3.78
C GLU A 108 2.77 -22.76 -4.49
N PHE A 109 3.95 -22.34 -4.01
CA PHE A 109 5.21 -22.76 -4.59
C PHE A 109 5.48 -24.26 -4.39
N ALA A 110 5.14 -24.83 -3.24
CA ALA A 110 5.31 -26.26 -3.00
C ALA A 110 4.45 -27.09 -3.97
N MET A 111 3.20 -26.69 -4.19
CA MET A 111 2.31 -27.35 -5.14
C MET A 111 2.82 -27.21 -6.58
N ILE A 112 3.26 -26.02 -6.99
CA ILE A 112 3.83 -25.79 -8.33
C ILE A 112 5.10 -26.64 -8.52
N ASP A 113 5.95 -26.70 -7.51
CA ASP A 113 7.18 -27.49 -7.55
C ASP A 113 6.89 -28.97 -7.77
N VAL A 114 5.94 -29.53 -7.01
CA VAL A 114 5.46 -30.91 -7.15
C VAL A 114 4.86 -31.16 -8.54
N ILE A 115 3.96 -30.29 -9.01
CA ILE A 115 3.36 -30.42 -10.36
C ILE A 115 4.44 -30.38 -11.45
N SER A 116 5.43 -29.50 -11.28
CA SER A 116 6.51 -29.31 -12.24
C SER A 116 7.56 -30.42 -12.20
N ARG A 117 7.58 -31.25 -11.14
CA ARG A 117 8.62 -32.25 -10.85
C ARG A 117 10.00 -31.61 -10.68
N GLY A 118 10.08 -30.55 -9.88
CA GLY A 118 11.33 -29.91 -9.52
C GLY A 118 11.92 -28.95 -10.55
N ARG A 119 11.07 -28.36 -11.39
CA ARG A 119 11.49 -27.37 -12.41
C ARG A 119 11.29 -25.93 -11.97
N LEU A 120 10.73 -25.69 -10.78
CA LEU A 120 10.46 -24.35 -10.25
C LEU A 120 11.75 -23.65 -9.77
N GLU A 121 11.81 -22.34 -9.98
CA GLU A 121 12.73 -21.40 -9.35
C GLU A 121 11.93 -20.18 -8.83
N MET A 122 12.25 -19.71 -7.63
CA MET A 122 11.47 -18.71 -6.90
C MET A 122 12.18 -17.36 -6.92
N GLY A 123 11.69 -16.38 -7.69
CA GLY A 123 12.15 -15.00 -7.58
C GLY A 123 11.24 -14.21 -6.66
N LEU A 124 11.76 -14.00 -5.45
CA LEU A 124 11.07 -13.31 -4.38
C LEU A 124 11.54 -11.86 -4.36
N VAL A 125 10.59 -10.93 -4.39
CA VAL A 125 10.90 -9.49 -4.38
C VAL A 125 10.15 -8.79 -3.27
N ARG A 126 10.67 -7.63 -2.88
CA ARG A 126 9.98 -6.73 -1.94
C ARG A 126 8.71 -6.13 -2.56
N GLY A 127 8.65 -6.00 -3.88
CA GLY A 127 7.68 -5.15 -4.56
C GLY A 127 8.09 -3.68 -4.55
N VAL A 128 7.33 -2.87 -5.28
CA VAL A 128 7.62 -1.43 -5.49
C VAL A 128 6.58 -0.55 -4.78
N PRO A 129 6.94 0.66 -4.32
CA PRO A 129 6.07 1.51 -3.50
C PRO A 129 4.68 1.82 -4.09
N TYR A 130 4.52 1.78 -5.41
CA TYR A 130 3.25 2.01 -6.09
C TYR A 130 2.33 0.78 -6.19
N GLU A 131 2.80 -0.41 -5.77
CA GLU A 131 1.97 -1.62 -5.59
C GLU A 131 1.38 -1.70 -4.17
N VAL A 132 1.94 -0.93 -3.24
CA VAL A 132 1.54 -0.84 -1.83
C VAL A 132 0.11 -0.31 -1.59
N PRO A 133 -0.47 0.62 -2.41
CA PRO A 133 -1.80 1.17 -2.17
C PRO A 133 -2.93 0.13 -2.10
N LEU A 134 -2.79 -1.02 -2.75
CA LEU A 134 -3.78 -2.12 -2.72
C LEU A 134 -3.72 -2.96 -1.44
N SER A 135 -2.62 -2.86 -0.70
CA SER A 135 -2.35 -3.73 0.44
C SER A 135 -2.72 -3.11 1.79
N VAL A 136 -3.19 -1.85 1.82
CA VAL A 136 -3.62 -1.16 3.06
C VAL A 136 -2.45 -1.06 4.09
N ARG A 137 -1.20 -1.17 3.63
CA ARG A 137 0.01 -1.29 4.46
C ARG A 137 0.93 -0.10 4.32
N SER A 138 1.70 0.16 5.39
CA SER A 138 2.78 1.13 5.37
C SER A 138 3.88 0.70 4.40
N ALA A 139 4.45 1.65 3.65
CA ALA A 139 5.67 1.42 2.88
C ALA A 139 6.93 1.41 3.75
N VAL A 140 6.82 1.83 5.03
CA VAL A 140 7.90 1.83 6.02
C VAL A 140 8.09 0.41 6.57
N GLY A 141 9.33 -0.06 6.71
CA GLY A 141 9.63 -1.43 7.17
C GLY A 141 9.38 -2.53 6.13
N GLN A 142 9.12 -2.17 4.85
CA GLN A 142 8.86 -3.14 3.78
C GLN A 142 9.99 -4.16 3.58
N MET A 143 11.25 -3.79 3.87
CA MET A 143 12.36 -4.73 3.75
C MET A 143 12.41 -5.70 4.93
N ASP A 144 12.14 -5.24 6.15
CA ASP A 144 12.07 -6.09 7.34
C ASP A 144 10.93 -7.10 7.20
N ARG A 145 9.77 -6.61 6.75
CA ARG A 145 8.63 -7.46 6.36
C ARG A 145 8.96 -8.44 5.24
N PHE A 146 9.71 -8.00 4.22
CA PHE A 146 10.15 -8.89 3.15
C PHE A 146 10.99 -10.05 3.69
N TRP A 147 11.98 -9.74 4.53
CA TRP A 147 12.86 -10.75 5.09
C TRP A 147 12.15 -11.67 6.08
N GLU A 148 11.23 -11.14 6.89
CA GLU A 148 10.42 -11.98 7.78
C GLU A 148 9.49 -12.91 6.98
N ALA A 149 8.81 -12.39 5.95
CA ALA A 149 8.00 -13.21 5.04
C ALA A 149 8.83 -14.29 4.36
N HIS A 150 10.02 -13.90 3.88
CA HIS A 150 10.97 -14.79 3.25
C HIS A 150 11.38 -15.92 4.19
N ASP A 151 11.83 -15.59 5.40
CA ASP A 151 12.33 -16.58 6.36
C ASP A 151 11.21 -17.52 6.81
N LEU A 152 9.99 -17.00 6.99
CA LEU A 152 8.80 -17.83 7.23
C LEU A 152 8.51 -18.77 6.06
N ILE A 153 8.55 -18.30 4.81
CA ILE A 153 8.33 -19.14 3.61
C ILE A 153 9.36 -20.27 3.56
N ILE A 154 10.64 -19.95 3.72
CA ILE A 154 11.71 -20.95 3.69
C ILE A 154 11.56 -21.92 4.86
N LYS A 155 11.28 -21.45 6.08
CA LYS A 155 11.05 -22.33 7.23
C LYS A 155 9.84 -23.25 7.00
N ALA A 156 8.77 -22.73 6.42
CA ALA A 156 7.56 -23.48 6.11
C ALA A 156 7.81 -24.60 5.09
N MET A 157 8.61 -24.33 4.05
CA MET A 157 8.97 -25.34 3.04
C MET A 157 9.94 -26.41 3.56
N THR A 158 10.80 -26.05 4.51
CA THR A 158 11.89 -26.91 4.98
C THR A 158 11.57 -27.71 6.24
N SER A 159 10.51 -27.35 6.97
CA SER A 159 10.08 -28.07 8.17
C SER A 159 9.39 -29.38 7.79
N ILE A 160 9.99 -30.51 8.17
CA ILE A 160 9.52 -31.86 7.79
C ILE A 160 9.14 -32.73 8.99
N ASP A 161 9.56 -32.35 10.20
CA ASP A 161 9.37 -33.15 11.42
C ASP A 161 8.04 -32.88 12.13
N GLY A 162 7.22 -31.99 11.58
CA GLY A 162 5.92 -31.61 12.12
C GLY A 162 5.62 -30.12 12.01
N PRO A 163 4.45 -29.69 12.52
CA PRO A 163 4.08 -28.28 12.54
C PRO A 163 4.99 -27.45 13.46
N PHE A 164 5.16 -26.17 13.15
CA PHE A 164 5.90 -25.22 14.00
C PHE A 164 5.13 -23.90 14.17
N ASP A 165 5.45 -23.16 15.22
CA ASP A 165 4.92 -21.82 15.45
C ASP A 165 5.90 -20.76 14.95
N TRP A 166 5.38 -19.63 14.46
CA TRP A 166 6.14 -18.47 14.04
C TRP A 166 5.64 -17.22 14.76
N GLN A 167 6.52 -16.55 15.51
CA GLN A 167 6.22 -15.31 16.22
C GLN A 167 7.18 -14.22 15.76
N GLY A 168 6.89 -13.61 14.62
CA GLY A 168 7.64 -12.46 14.12
C GLY A 168 6.91 -11.13 14.38
N GLU A 169 7.54 -10.04 13.98
CA GLU A 169 7.03 -8.68 14.15
C GLU A 169 5.85 -8.39 13.22
N HIS A 170 5.91 -8.91 12.00
CA HIS A 170 4.94 -8.67 10.94
C HIS A 170 3.99 -9.83 10.68
N PHE A 171 4.37 -11.05 11.07
CA PHE A 171 3.64 -12.29 10.85
C PHE A 171 3.63 -13.16 12.11
N GLN A 172 2.45 -13.65 12.47
CA GLN A 172 2.27 -14.55 13.60
C GLN A 172 1.40 -15.74 13.17
N TYR A 173 1.97 -16.94 13.28
CA TYR A 173 1.34 -18.19 12.92
C TYR A 173 1.53 -19.24 14.01
N ARG A 174 0.53 -20.10 14.16
CA ARG A 174 0.63 -21.31 14.97
C ARG A 174 0.40 -22.53 14.08
N ASN A 175 1.02 -23.64 14.41
CA ASN A 175 0.88 -24.92 13.74
C ASN A 175 1.11 -24.86 12.21
N VAL A 176 2.14 -24.11 11.77
CA VAL A 176 2.52 -24.02 10.35
C VAL A 176 3.01 -25.37 9.87
N ASN A 177 2.31 -25.92 8.87
CA ASN A 177 2.68 -27.15 8.18
C ASN A 177 2.24 -27.06 6.73
N VAL A 178 3.18 -27.11 5.79
CA VAL A 178 2.90 -26.91 4.36
C VAL A 178 2.63 -28.26 3.69
N TRP A 179 1.54 -28.33 2.92
CA TRP A 179 1.20 -29.50 2.10
C TRP A 179 0.93 -29.09 0.64
N PRO A 180 1.45 -29.82 -0.37
CA PRO A 180 2.36 -30.97 -0.25
C PRO A 180 3.78 -30.54 0.16
N ARG A 181 4.60 -31.49 0.63
CA ARG A 181 6.05 -31.25 0.80
C ARG A 181 6.67 -30.87 -0.54
N VAL A 182 7.56 -29.88 -0.54
CA VAL A 182 8.32 -29.44 -1.73
C VAL A 182 9.07 -30.63 -2.37
N TYR A 183 9.11 -30.68 -3.70
CA TYR A 183 9.80 -31.75 -4.44
C TYR A 183 11.32 -31.54 -4.41
N GLN A 184 11.78 -30.30 -4.63
CA GLN A 184 13.16 -29.88 -4.50
C GLN A 184 13.50 -29.70 -3.02
N GLN A 185 14.51 -30.41 -2.52
CA GLN A 185 14.94 -30.37 -1.13
C GLN A 185 16.26 -29.58 -0.99
N PRO A 186 16.43 -28.75 0.05
CA PRO A 186 15.44 -28.46 1.10
C PRO A 186 14.30 -27.54 0.62
N HIS A 187 14.52 -26.75 -0.43
CA HIS A 187 13.51 -25.94 -1.12
C HIS A 187 13.97 -25.67 -2.58
N PRO A 188 13.08 -25.19 -3.47
CA PRO A 188 13.46 -24.73 -4.81
C PRO A 188 14.52 -23.60 -4.79
N PRO A 189 15.36 -23.43 -5.84
CA PRO A 189 16.31 -22.33 -5.91
C PRO A 189 15.64 -20.96 -5.77
N VAL A 190 16.19 -20.11 -4.91
CA VAL A 190 15.69 -18.75 -4.65
C VAL A 190 16.54 -17.75 -5.42
N TRP A 191 15.90 -16.84 -6.13
CA TRP A 191 16.50 -15.69 -6.80
C TRP A 191 16.14 -14.42 -6.04
N ILE A 192 17.15 -13.59 -5.75
CA ILE A 192 16.98 -12.29 -5.08
C ILE A 192 17.67 -11.21 -5.89
N THR A 193 17.01 -10.08 -6.06
CA THR A 193 17.59 -8.94 -6.80
C THR A 193 18.60 -8.17 -5.94
N GLY A 194 19.83 -8.03 -6.42
CA GLY A 194 20.87 -7.22 -5.76
C GLY A 194 21.17 -5.92 -6.51
N ARG A 195 21.37 -4.83 -5.77
CA ARG A 195 21.69 -3.49 -6.32
C ARG A 195 22.86 -2.78 -5.63
N SER A 196 23.39 -3.34 -4.55
CA SER A 196 24.54 -2.80 -3.82
C SER A 196 25.45 -3.92 -3.31
N PRO A 197 26.74 -3.66 -3.09
CA PRO A 197 27.68 -4.64 -2.53
C PRO A 197 27.22 -5.25 -1.20
N GLN A 198 26.60 -4.45 -0.32
CA GLN A 198 26.12 -4.92 0.99
C GLN A 198 25.01 -5.96 0.83
N ASN A 199 24.00 -5.68 0.02
CA ASN A 199 22.90 -6.60 -0.25
C ASN A 199 23.39 -7.88 -0.95
N ILE A 200 24.35 -7.75 -1.85
CA ILE A 200 24.95 -8.88 -2.57
C ILE A 200 25.63 -9.88 -1.62
N ARG A 201 26.29 -9.41 -0.57
CA ARG A 201 26.91 -10.29 0.42
C ARG A 201 25.86 -11.11 1.17
N GLU A 202 24.76 -10.49 1.60
CA GLU A 202 23.66 -11.19 2.27
C GLU A 202 23.05 -12.28 1.37
N ILE A 203 22.87 -12.02 0.07
CA ILE A 203 22.42 -13.02 -0.91
C ILE A 203 23.39 -14.21 -0.96
N ALA A 204 24.70 -13.94 -0.99
CA ALA A 204 25.74 -14.97 -1.04
C ALA A 204 25.81 -15.80 0.26
N GLU A 205 25.61 -15.17 1.43
CA GLU A 205 25.55 -15.84 2.74
C GLU A 205 24.37 -16.81 2.82
N ARG A 206 23.20 -16.42 2.29
CA ARG A 206 22.00 -17.26 2.24
C ARG A 206 22.04 -18.33 1.14
N GLY A 207 22.89 -18.15 0.13
CA GLY A 207 23.10 -19.12 -0.95
C GLY A 207 22.11 -19.01 -2.07
N TYR A 208 21.58 -17.80 -2.26
CA TYR A 208 20.57 -17.51 -3.26
C TYR A 208 21.20 -17.01 -4.54
N VAL A 209 20.48 -17.15 -5.64
CA VAL A 209 20.96 -16.71 -6.94
C VAL A 209 20.78 -15.20 -7.07
N LEU A 210 21.86 -14.48 -7.35
CA LEU A 210 21.81 -13.05 -7.64
C LEU A 210 21.09 -12.77 -8.96
N GLY A 211 19.98 -12.03 -8.90
CA GLY A 211 19.35 -11.38 -10.03
C GLY A 211 19.74 -9.90 -10.15
N THR A 212 19.93 -9.40 -11.37
CA THR A 212 20.10 -7.96 -11.64
C THR A 212 19.18 -7.56 -12.79
N PHE A 213 18.58 -6.36 -12.71
CA PHE A 213 17.63 -5.86 -13.71
C PHE A 213 17.86 -4.37 -13.92
N LEU A 214 17.90 -3.92 -15.19
CA LEU A 214 18.15 -2.52 -15.58
C LEU A 214 19.44 -1.92 -14.97
N SER A 215 20.42 -2.75 -14.60
CA SER A 215 21.69 -2.33 -13.98
C SER A 215 22.70 -1.76 -14.98
N GLY A 216 22.46 -1.93 -16.30
CA GLY A 216 23.28 -1.36 -17.37
C GLY A 216 24.78 -1.62 -17.15
N PHE A 217 25.55 -0.54 -17.08
CA PHE A 217 27.01 -0.59 -16.92
C PHE A 217 27.48 -1.16 -15.56
N GLN A 218 26.64 -1.12 -14.52
CA GLN A 218 27.00 -1.59 -13.18
C GLN A 218 26.91 -3.12 -13.03
N THR A 219 26.34 -3.81 -14.03
CA THR A 219 26.08 -5.26 -13.97
C THR A 219 27.35 -6.06 -13.67
N LYS A 220 28.47 -5.73 -14.34
CA LYS A 220 29.75 -6.44 -14.12
C LYS A 220 30.18 -6.36 -12.66
N ASP A 221 30.22 -5.14 -12.12
CA ASP A 221 30.68 -4.89 -10.76
C ASP A 221 29.82 -5.62 -9.74
N LEU A 222 28.50 -5.67 -9.92
CA LEU A 222 27.59 -6.41 -9.03
C LEU A 222 27.93 -7.92 -9.03
N PHE A 223 28.16 -8.52 -10.19
CA PHE A 223 28.55 -9.93 -10.28
C PHE A 223 29.96 -10.19 -9.73
N ASP A 224 30.90 -9.25 -9.87
CA ASP A 224 32.24 -9.35 -9.26
C ASP A 224 32.15 -9.37 -7.73
N HIS A 225 31.35 -8.48 -7.14
CA HIS A 225 31.11 -8.47 -5.70
C HIS A 225 30.46 -9.77 -5.21
N TYR A 226 29.54 -10.34 -5.99
CA TYR A 226 28.88 -11.60 -5.66
C TYR A 226 29.86 -12.78 -5.72
N ARG A 227 30.67 -12.87 -6.79
CA ARG A 227 31.74 -13.87 -6.89
C ARG A 227 32.71 -13.78 -5.73
N LYS A 228 33.14 -12.56 -5.38
CA LYS A 228 34.02 -12.32 -4.24
C LYS A 228 33.38 -12.79 -2.93
N ALA A 229 32.12 -12.40 -2.68
CA ALA A 229 31.40 -12.83 -1.49
C ALA A 229 31.27 -14.37 -1.41
N CYS A 230 30.97 -15.04 -2.53
CA CYS A 230 30.97 -16.51 -2.57
C CYS A 230 32.36 -17.09 -2.26
N ALA A 231 33.43 -16.53 -2.84
CA ALA A 231 34.79 -16.99 -2.59
C ALA A 231 35.20 -16.81 -1.12
N ASP A 232 34.91 -15.66 -0.51
CA ASP A 232 35.16 -15.37 0.91
C ASP A 232 34.42 -16.37 1.84
N LEU A 233 33.27 -16.88 1.39
CA LEU A 233 32.44 -17.84 2.12
C LEU A 233 32.73 -19.31 1.76
N GLY A 234 33.71 -19.58 0.90
CA GLY A 234 34.04 -20.94 0.44
C GLY A 234 32.93 -21.60 -0.41
N ARG A 235 32.06 -20.81 -1.04
CA ARG A 235 30.93 -21.28 -1.83
C ARG A 235 31.24 -21.29 -3.32
N PRO A 236 30.63 -22.20 -4.10
CA PRO A 236 30.78 -22.21 -5.54
C PRO A 236 30.26 -20.88 -6.14
N ALA A 237 31.16 -20.15 -6.78
CA ALA A 237 30.84 -18.93 -7.50
C ALA A 237 30.59 -19.22 -9.00
N PRO A 238 29.70 -18.49 -9.68
CA PRO A 238 29.53 -18.65 -11.13
C PRO A 238 30.83 -18.21 -11.84
N ALA A 239 31.38 -19.10 -12.67
CA ALA A 239 32.58 -18.84 -13.45
C ALA A 239 32.43 -17.58 -14.33
N GLU A 240 33.51 -16.82 -14.51
CA GLU A 240 33.52 -15.79 -15.55
C GLU A 240 33.29 -16.44 -16.92
N ARG A 241 32.70 -15.68 -17.84
CA ARG A 241 32.43 -16.14 -19.21
C ARG A 241 33.71 -16.62 -19.95
N GLY A 242 34.89 -16.31 -19.41
CA GLY A 242 36.21 -16.73 -19.91
C GLY A 242 36.78 -18.03 -19.32
N ASP A 243 36.31 -18.50 -18.16
CA ASP A 243 36.89 -19.63 -17.43
C ASP A 243 36.12 -20.95 -17.59
N ALA A 244 34.97 -20.92 -18.27
CA ALA A 244 34.33 -22.14 -18.71
C ALA A 244 35.27 -22.85 -19.71
N PRO A 245 35.51 -24.17 -19.60
CA PRO A 245 36.24 -24.89 -20.62
C PRO A 245 35.61 -24.55 -21.97
N ARG A 246 36.43 -24.16 -22.96
CA ARG A 246 36.03 -24.16 -24.38
C ARG A 246 35.86 -25.62 -24.84
N GLY A 247 35.04 -26.38 -24.13
CA GLY A 247 34.65 -27.75 -24.43
C GLY A 247 33.35 -27.70 -25.20
N GLY A 248 33.45 -27.90 -26.52
CA GLY A 248 32.34 -28.15 -27.42
C GLY A 248 31.57 -26.90 -27.86
N ASP A 249 32.01 -26.31 -28.97
CA ASP A 249 31.27 -25.38 -29.82
C ASP A 249 30.44 -24.30 -29.11
N GLY A 250 31.01 -23.10 -29.00
CA GLY A 250 30.30 -21.83 -28.82
C GLY A 250 29.39 -21.45 -29.99
N ARG A 251 28.72 -22.44 -30.59
CA ARG A 251 27.55 -22.24 -31.43
C ARG A 251 26.35 -22.22 -30.47
N LEU A 252 25.49 -21.20 -30.56
CA LEU A 252 24.06 -21.39 -30.25
C LEU A 252 23.71 -22.78 -30.81
N PRO A 253 23.23 -23.76 -30.00
CA PRO A 253 22.91 -25.08 -30.53
C PRO A 253 22.08 -24.83 -31.77
N ALA A 254 22.57 -25.28 -32.93
CA ALA A 254 22.02 -24.92 -34.22
C ALA A 254 20.50 -25.07 -34.13
N LEU A 255 19.79 -23.94 -33.98
CA LEU A 255 18.34 -23.89 -33.71
C LEU A 255 17.51 -24.32 -34.95
N LEU A 256 18.19 -24.94 -35.92
CA LEU A 256 17.74 -25.27 -37.25
C LEU A 256 17.78 -26.79 -37.53
N GLY A 257 17.64 -27.61 -36.48
CA GLY A 257 17.20 -29.00 -36.56
C GLY A 257 15.67 -29.11 -36.68
N PRO A 258 14.99 -30.17 -36.21
CA PRO A 258 13.55 -30.50 -36.48
C PRO A 258 12.50 -29.49 -35.97
N ARG A 259 12.91 -28.26 -35.68
CA ARG A 259 12.13 -27.11 -35.21
C ARG A 259 11.57 -26.24 -36.33
N ARG A 260 11.62 -26.64 -37.61
CA ARG A 260 10.92 -25.91 -38.69
C ARG A 260 9.43 -25.71 -38.40
N ARG A 261 8.78 -26.68 -37.73
CA ARG A 261 7.38 -26.55 -37.29
C ARG A 261 7.22 -25.51 -36.18
N ALA A 262 8.08 -25.55 -35.16
CA ALA A 262 8.12 -24.56 -34.08
C ALA A 262 8.39 -23.14 -34.62
N LEU A 263 9.38 -22.97 -35.51
CA LEU A 263 9.68 -21.70 -36.16
C LEU A 263 8.56 -21.20 -37.08
N ARG A 264 7.87 -22.10 -37.80
CA ARG A 264 6.65 -21.75 -38.57
C ARG A 264 5.47 -21.40 -37.68
N ARG A 265 5.35 -22.01 -36.50
CA ARG A 265 4.34 -21.70 -35.48
C ARG A 265 4.66 -20.37 -34.82
N ALA A 266 5.93 -20.10 -34.50
CA ALA A 266 6.45 -18.81 -34.05
C ALA A 266 6.11 -17.71 -35.05
N ALA A 267 6.43 -17.91 -36.33
CA ALA A 267 6.09 -16.98 -37.39
C ALA A 267 4.57 -16.72 -37.45
N ARG A 268 3.71 -17.73 -37.23
CA ARG A 268 2.26 -17.54 -37.16
C ARG A 268 1.79 -16.78 -35.92
N ILE A 269 2.35 -17.07 -34.74
CA ILE A 269 2.03 -16.40 -33.48
C ILE A 269 2.43 -14.92 -33.54
N PHE A 270 3.65 -14.63 -34.03
CA PHE A 270 4.20 -13.28 -34.08
C PHE A 270 3.76 -12.45 -35.31
N LEU A 271 3.55 -13.06 -36.49
CA LEU A 271 3.16 -12.34 -37.72
C LEU A 271 1.65 -12.35 -38.00
N GLY A 272 0.87 -13.18 -37.30
CA GLY A 272 -0.58 -13.32 -37.51
C GLY A 272 -1.41 -12.08 -37.19
N LYS A 273 -0.91 -11.15 -36.37
CA LYS A 273 -1.59 -9.89 -36.02
C LYS A 273 -1.76 -8.94 -37.22
N GLY A 274 -0.86 -8.98 -38.20
CA GLY A 274 -0.89 -8.07 -39.35
C GLY A 274 -2.05 -8.30 -40.34
N ARG A 275 -2.59 -9.52 -40.43
CA ARG A 275 -3.69 -9.85 -41.37
C ARG A 275 -5.08 -9.66 -40.77
N ARG A 276 -5.28 -9.95 -39.47
CA ARG A 276 -6.62 -9.86 -38.85
C ARG A 276 -7.11 -8.42 -38.68
N ALA A 277 -6.21 -7.48 -38.38
CA ALA A 277 -6.55 -6.05 -38.31
C ALA A 277 -6.94 -5.46 -39.67
N HIS A 278 -6.33 -5.94 -40.76
CA HIS A 278 -6.62 -5.49 -42.12
C HIS A 278 -7.94 -6.06 -42.66
N ASP A 279 -8.27 -7.32 -42.33
CA ASP A 279 -9.52 -7.96 -42.77
C ASP A 279 -10.76 -7.48 -41.99
N GLN A 280 -10.62 -7.12 -40.71
CA GLN A 280 -11.73 -6.53 -39.94
C GLN A 280 -12.00 -5.07 -40.35
N GLY A 281 -10.95 -4.26 -40.55
CA GLY A 281 -11.10 -2.90 -41.05
C GLY A 281 -11.68 -2.83 -42.47
N ALA A 282 -11.33 -3.79 -43.34
CA ALA A 282 -11.88 -3.88 -44.69
C ALA A 282 -13.36 -4.30 -44.71
N ARG A 283 -13.81 -5.15 -43.77
CA ARG A 283 -15.23 -5.56 -43.66
C ARG A 283 -16.11 -4.47 -43.08
N GLN A 284 -15.62 -3.73 -42.09
CA GLN A 284 -16.34 -2.61 -41.48
C GLN A 284 -16.47 -1.42 -42.45
N ALA A 285 -15.42 -1.13 -43.22
CA ALA A 285 -15.48 -0.14 -44.30
C ALA A 285 -16.45 -0.54 -45.43
N HIS A 286 -16.62 -1.85 -45.71
CA HIS A 286 -17.55 -2.33 -46.71
C HIS A 286 -19.02 -2.24 -46.26
N ASP A 287 -19.29 -2.48 -44.98
CA ASP A 287 -20.64 -2.42 -44.39
C ASP A 287 -21.12 -0.96 -44.19
N ASP A 288 -20.21 -0.05 -43.83
CA ASP A 288 -20.53 1.38 -43.68
C ASP A 288 -20.73 2.08 -45.05
N HIS A 289 -20.04 1.64 -46.11
CA HIS A 289 -20.30 2.13 -47.47
C HIS A 289 -21.62 1.61 -48.06
N ALA A 290 -22.05 0.39 -47.69
CA ALA A 290 -23.31 -0.19 -48.15
C ALA A 290 -24.56 0.44 -47.50
N ARG A 291 -24.43 1.12 -46.35
CA ARG A 291 -25.53 1.76 -45.62
C ARG A 291 -25.67 3.27 -45.87
N GLY A 292 -24.71 3.89 -46.56
CA GLY A 292 -24.65 5.35 -46.75
C GLY A 292 -25.08 5.91 -48.11
N GLN A 293 -25.45 5.08 -49.09
CA GLN A 293 -25.81 5.56 -50.44
C GLN A 293 -27.12 4.95 -50.95
N GLY A 294 -28.22 5.36 -50.34
CA GLY A 294 -29.54 5.33 -50.97
C GLY A 294 -29.95 6.74 -51.38
N ARG A 295 -30.26 6.93 -52.67
CA ARG A 295 -31.03 8.04 -53.29
C ARG A 295 -30.24 9.28 -53.76
N ARG A 296 -29.83 9.30 -55.04
CA ARG A 296 -30.59 9.88 -56.19
C ARG A 296 -29.73 10.20 -57.43
N HIS A 297 -30.36 9.93 -58.58
CA HIS A 297 -30.18 10.46 -59.96
C HIS A 297 -28.98 10.05 -60.84
N ALA A 298 -29.33 9.31 -61.90
CA ALA A 298 -28.57 9.05 -63.13
C ALA A 298 -28.60 10.30 -64.08
N PRO A 299 -27.78 10.42 -65.16
CA PRO A 299 -27.85 9.52 -66.32
C PRO A 299 -26.55 9.19 -67.10
N ARG A 300 -26.58 7.99 -67.72
CA ARG A 300 -26.09 7.55 -69.04
C ARG A 300 -24.84 8.17 -69.70
N ARG A 301 -23.87 7.30 -70.02
CA ARG A 301 -23.36 6.90 -71.37
C ARG A 301 -21.97 6.23 -71.18
N ASP A 302 -21.35 5.48 -72.07
CA ASP A 302 -21.66 4.51 -73.12
C ASP A 302 -20.27 4.13 -73.72
N ARG A 303 -20.07 2.91 -74.24
CA ARG A 303 -18.87 2.39 -74.97
C ARG A 303 -17.64 2.11 -74.09
N GLY A 304 -16.85 1.05 -74.22
CA GLY A 304 -16.61 0.07 -75.30
C GLY A 304 -15.11 -0.34 -75.24
N PRO A 305 -14.69 -1.52 -75.72
CA PRO A 305 -13.52 -2.24 -75.21
C PRO A 305 -12.30 -2.26 -76.16
N ARG A 306 -11.10 -2.62 -75.65
CA ARG A 306 -10.16 -3.64 -76.19
C ARG A 306 -8.65 -3.41 -75.89
N GLN A 307 -7.99 -4.56 -75.65
CA GLN A 307 -6.66 -5.03 -76.11
C GLN A 307 -5.36 -4.28 -75.74
N GLY A 308 -4.50 -5.01 -75.00
CA GLY A 308 -3.36 -5.74 -75.57
C GLY A 308 -2.10 -4.97 -75.98
N GLY A 309 -0.93 -5.40 -75.47
CA GLY A 309 0.31 -5.37 -76.25
C GLY A 309 1.56 -4.79 -75.56
N ASN A 310 2.52 -5.69 -75.30
CA ASN A 310 3.92 -5.48 -74.93
C ASN A 310 4.71 -4.46 -75.77
N HIS A 311 5.70 -3.77 -75.16
CA HIS A 311 7.16 -3.83 -75.42
C HIS A 311 7.90 -2.55 -74.96
N VAL A 312 8.88 -2.66 -74.05
CA VAL A 312 10.36 -2.69 -74.27
C VAL A 312 11.04 -1.31 -74.52
N ARG A 313 11.82 -0.91 -73.49
CA ARG A 313 13.12 -0.18 -73.46
C ARG A 313 13.32 1.08 -74.31
N ARG A 314 13.81 2.15 -73.64
CA ARG A 314 15.16 2.73 -73.92
C ARG A 314 15.63 3.72 -72.84
N HIS A 315 16.94 3.66 -72.60
CA HIS A 315 17.79 4.53 -71.77
C HIS A 315 18.10 5.88 -72.44
N ALA A 316 18.34 6.92 -71.62
CA ALA A 316 19.52 7.83 -71.65
C ALA A 316 19.33 8.93 -70.57
N ARG A 317 20.20 9.05 -69.56
CA ARG A 317 21.39 9.94 -69.47
C ARG A 317 21.00 11.44 -69.50
N ARG A 318 21.46 12.37 -68.63
CA ARG A 318 22.73 12.52 -67.88
C ARG A 318 22.64 13.76 -66.93
N ARG A 319 23.46 13.72 -65.85
CA ARG A 319 24.28 14.81 -65.23
C ARG A 319 23.63 16.05 -64.59
N HIS A 320 23.90 16.28 -63.31
CA HIS A 320 25.04 17.11 -62.82
C HIS A 320 25.26 16.92 -61.31
N GLN A 321 26.40 17.41 -60.83
CA GLN A 321 27.27 16.85 -59.78
C GLN A 321 27.17 17.54 -58.40
N PRO A 322 27.86 16.99 -57.37
CA PRO A 322 27.84 17.35 -55.94
C PRO A 322 29.10 18.09 -55.44
N ALA A 323 29.09 18.55 -54.18
CA ALA A 323 30.24 18.89 -53.31
C ALA A 323 29.67 19.52 -52.01
N ARG A 324 30.24 19.51 -50.79
CA ARG A 324 31.46 19.08 -50.05
C ARG A 324 31.12 19.40 -48.56
N GLY A 325 31.74 18.97 -47.46
CA GLY A 325 32.97 18.26 -47.11
C GLY A 325 33.35 18.70 -45.66
N ILE A 326 33.47 17.78 -44.69
CA ILE A 326 34.70 17.32 -44.00
C ILE A 326 35.36 18.33 -43.00
N HIS A 327 35.43 18.04 -41.67
CA HIS A 327 36.58 17.45 -40.92
C HIS A 327 36.63 17.71 -39.38
N ARG A 328 37.10 16.67 -38.64
CA ARG A 328 37.93 16.67 -37.38
C ARG A 328 37.30 17.22 -36.08
N GLN A 329 37.58 16.74 -34.86
CA GLN A 329 38.86 16.27 -34.29
C GLN A 329 38.67 15.50 -32.95
N ARG A 330 39.61 14.61 -32.65
CA ARG A 330 39.82 13.92 -31.36
C ARG A 330 40.47 14.85 -30.33
N ARG A 331 40.17 14.69 -29.02
CA ARG A 331 41.11 14.95 -27.92
C ARG A 331 40.99 13.91 -26.79
N ARG A 332 42.15 13.47 -26.31
CA ARG A 332 42.39 12.65 -25.10
C ARG A 332 42.39 13.56 -23.86
N PRO A 333 42.42 12.97 -22.64
CA PRO A 333 43.66 13.09 -21.85
C PRO A 333 44.11 11.77 -21.18
N ARG A 334 45.36 11.78 -20.70
CA ARG A 334 46.20 10.74 -20.04
C ARG A 334 46.89 11.46 -18.83
N PRO A 335 47.66 10.80 -17.94
CA PRO A 335 47.38 9.84 -16.87
C PRO A 335 47.79 10.33 -15.44
N LEU A 336 47.64 9.44 -14.42
CA LEU A 336 47.92 9.48 -12.96
C LEU A 336 49.40 9.83 -12.57
N PRO A 337 49.78 10.05 -11.27
CA PRO A 337 50.04 8.96 -10.29
C PRO A 337 49.72 9.28 -8.79
N HIS A 338 49.29 8.28 -7.97
CA HIS A 338 49.99 7.64 -6.80
C HIS A 338 50.35 8.59 -5.63
N ASP A 339 50.18 8.30 -4.33
CA ASP A 339 50.38 7.07 -3.55
C ASP A 339 49.53 7.03 -2.25
N GLY A 340 49.25 5.83 -1.73
CA GLY A 340 48.88 5.61 -0.33
C GLY A 340 50.12 5.58 0.59
N PRO A 341 50.21 4.76 1.66
CA PRO A 341 49.17 3.87 2.19
C PRO A 341 49.21 3.68 3.75
N ARG A 342 48.40 2.71 4.23
CA ARG A 342 48.56 1.89 5.47
C ARG A 342 48.27 2.61 6.79
N GLY A 343 47.39 2.08 7.64
CA GLY A 343 47.43 0.75 8.26
C GLY A 343 47.66 0.99 9.77
N THR A 344 47.20 0.22 10.76
CA THR A 344 46.64 -1.12 10.86
C THR A 344 46.37 -1.35 12.37
N HIS A 345 45.54 -2.36 12.70
CA HIS A 345 45.57 -3.15 13.94
C HIS A 345 45.18 -2.45 15.27
N ASP A 346 44.56 -3.10 16.24
CA ASP A 346 43.75 -4.32 16.32
C ASP A 346 43.21 -4.37 17.76
N ALA A 347 42.16 -5.17 17.95
CA ALA A 347 41.90 -5.98 19.14
C ALA A 347 41.55 -5.35 20.51
N ARG A 348 40.32 -5.73 20.94
CA ARG A 348 39.92 -6.25 22.28
C ARG A 348 40.04 -5.27 23.47
N GLY A 349 39.07 -5.10 24.36
CA GLY A 349 37.91 -5.89 24.72
C GLY A 349 37.68 -5.69 26.23
N SER A 350 36.41 -5.72 26.66
CA SER A 350 35.92 -5.90 28.04
C SER A 350 36.11 -4.78 29.07
N GLY A 351 35.06 -4.54 29.87
CA GLY A 351 35.17 -3.98 31.22
C GLY A 351 34.34 -2.72 31.51
N ARG A 352 33.06 -2.90 31.84
CA ARG A 352 32.27 -1.99 32.71
C ARG A 352 32.73 -2.16 34.19
N PRO A 353 32.23 -1.40 35.18
CA PRO A 353 31.85 0.02 35.23
C PRO A 353 32.32 0.69 36.56
N ASP A 354 31.72 1.85 36.85
CA ASP A 354 31.55 2.48 38.18
C ASP A 354 32.71 3.31 38.75
N HIS A 355 32.50 4.62 38.89
CA HIS A 355 31.87 5.17 40.10
C HIS A 355 31.85 6.71 40.10
N LEU A 356 30.68 7.22 40.48
CA LEU A 356 30.44 8.27 41.48
C LEU A 356 30.99 9.69 41.26
N GLY A 357 30.02 10.60 41.32
CA GLY A 357 30.13 11.81 42.14
C GLY A 357 29.90 13.07 41.32
N ARG A 358 28.69 13.63 41.31
CA ARG A 358 28.26 14.74 42.20
C ARG A 358 29.26 15.91 42.15
N LYS A 359 28.87 17.18 41.98
CA LYS A 359 27.58 17.87 41.99
C LYS A 359 27.90 19.34 41.69
N ARG A 360 26.92 20.04 41.12
CA ARG A 360 26.60 21.47 41.35
C ARG A 360 27.62 22.54 40.91
N SER A 361 27.36 23.13 39.75
CA SER A 361 26.71 24.45 39.56
C SER A 361 26.91 25.56 40.64
N PRO A 362 26.55 26.82 40.33
CA PRO A 362 27.28 27.80 39.50
C PRO A 362 27.40 29.17 40.22
N SER A 363 28.22 30.11 39.76
CA SER A 363 28.12 31.56 40.02
C SER A 363 29.29 32.23 39.29
N ALA A 364 29.09 33.00 38.23
CA ALA A 364 28.59 34.38 38.18
C ALA A 364 29.57 35.43 38.74
N ALA A 365 29.73 36.49 37.94
CA ALA A 365 30.26 37.81 38.25
C ALA A 365 31.77 37.87 38.58
N ALA A 366 32.55 38.88 38.22
CA ALA A 366 32.37 40.07 37.40
C ALA A 366 33.78 40.66 37.18
N GLU A 367 33.87 41.61 36.25
CA GLU A 367 34.79 42.74 36.15
C GLU A 367 36.16 42.66 36.86
N ALA A 368 37.23 42.86 36.08
CA ALA A 368 38.16 43.93 36.39
C ALA A 368 39.03 44.27 35.17
N THR A 369 38.79 45.48 34.68
CA THR A 369 39.64 46.37 33.89
C THR A 369 41.11 46.41 34.29
N ARG A 370 42.00 46.53 33.28
CA ARG A 370 43.25 47.33 33.19
C ARG A 370 43.90 46.93 31.85
N GLY A 371 44.11 47.76 30.84
CA GLY A 371 44.48 49.17 30.83
C GLY A 371 46.00 49.30 30.70
N VAL A 372 46.55 49.23 29.48
CA VAL A 372 47.84 49.84 29.09
C VAL A 372 47.78 50.23 27.60
N GLU A 373 47.93 51.53 27.36
CA GLU A 373 48.10 52.19 26.06
C GLU A 373 49.52 52.01 25.51
N THR A 374 49.74 52.17 24.19
CA THR A 374 50.61 53.24 23.64
C THR A 374 50.76 53.19 22.10
N GLY A 375 50.69 54.38 21.48
CA GLY A 375 51.23 54.77 20.16
C GLY A 375 50.36 54.48 18.94
N GLY A 376 49.76 55.41 18.18
CA GLY A 376 49.94 56.85 18.02
C GLY A 376 50.72 57.20 16.74
N VAL A 377 50.05 57.63 15.64
CA VAL A 377 50.46 58.68 14.65
C VAL A 377 49.27 59.09 13.72
N ILE A 378 48.67 60.27 13.99
CA ILE A 378 48.27 61.46 13.18
C ILE A 378 48.18 61.32 11.61
N SER A 379 46.99 61.28 10.95
CA SER A 379 46.12 62.36 10.30
C SER A 379 46.59 62.97 8.95
N PRO A 380 45.75 63.64 8.08
CA PRO A 380 44.28 63.64 7.80
C PRO A 380 43.96 63.67 6.25
N PRO A 381 42.95 64.41 5.70
CA PRO A 381 41.52 64.07 5.58
C PRO A 381 40.97 64.09 4.12
N CYS A 382 39.78 63.54 3.89
CA CYS A 382 38.91 63.98 2.78
C CYS A 382 37.44 63.95 3.20
N LYS A 383 36.80 65.12 3.10
CA LYS A 383 35.37 65.38 3.39
C LYS A 383 34.51 64.98 2.19
N GLY A 384 33.27 64.54 2.45
CA GLY A 384 32.20 64.67 1.47
C GLY A 384 31.01 63.73 1.69
N GLY A 385 29.86 64.29 2.12
CA GLY A 385 28.56 63.80 1.67
C GLY A 385 27.66 63.09 2.69
N VAL A 386 27.24 63.80 3.75
CA VAL A 386 25.97 63.52 4.43
C VAL A 386 24.85 64.10 3.56
N ALA A 387 23.98 63.25 2.99
CA ALA A 387 22.57 63.52 2.67
C ALA A 387 22.01 62.44 1.73
N ARG A 388 21.57 61.29 2.27
CA ARG A 388 20.59 60.37 1.64
C ARG A 388 20.26 59.23 2.62
N SER A 389 19.63 59.57 3.75
CA SER A 389 19.28 58.57 4.77
C SER A 389 17.90 58.81 5.40
N ALA A 390 16.99 59.47 4.68
CA ALA A 390 15.63 59.76 5.17
C ALA A 390 14.52 59.20 4.26
N GLY A 391 14.82 58.20 3.42
CA GLY A 391 13.85 57.58 2.50
C GLY A 391 13.63 56.08 2.67
N VAL A 392 14.31 55.42 3.63
CA VAL A 392 14.28 53.94 3.76
C VAL A 392 13.57 53.46 5.05
N VAL A 393 13.26 54.35 5.99
CA VAL A 393 12.59 53.95 7.25
C VAL A 393 11.07 54.00 7.16
N ALA A 394 10.48 54.65 6.14
CA ALA A 394 9.04 54.74 5.96
C ALA A 394 8.40 53.58 5.15
N LEU A 395 9.19 52.61 4.66
CA LEU A 395 8.71 51.45 3.89
C LEU A 395 8.79 50.12 4.67
N LEU A 396 8.98 50.18 6.00
CA LEU A 396 9.02 49.00 6.88
C LEU A 396 7.81 48.89 7.83
N LEU A 397 6.82 49.77 7.68
CA LEU A 397 5.53 49.69 8.39
C LEU A 397 4.38 49.31 7.44
N SER A 398 4.68 48.66 6.32
CA SER A 398 3.66 47.92 5.57
C SER A 398 3.15 46.80 6.46
N LEU A 399 1.95 47.03 7.00
CA LEU A 399 1.16 46.11 7.80
C LEU A 399 1.37 44.68 7.33
N SER A 400 1.93 43.83 8.19
CA SER A 400 1.68 42.39 8.15
C SER A 400 0.20 42.20 8.42
N ALA A 401 -0.65 42.39 7.39
CA ALA A 401 -1.99 41.88 7.42
C ALA A 401 -1.86 40.38 7.75
N PRO A 402 -2.53 39.85 8.80
CA PRO A 402 -2.47 38.43 9.07
C PRO A 402 -2.86 37.72 7.78
N ALA A 403 -1.95 36.90 7.25
CA ALA A 403 -2.20 36.18 6.01
C ALA A 403 -3.57 35.52 6.12
N GLN A 404 -4.49 35.89 5.23
CA GLN A 404 -5.88 35.46 5.33
C GLN A 404 -5.91 33.93 5.32
N TYR A 405 -6.39 33.33 6.41
CA TYR A 405 -6.51 31.88 6.51
C TYR A 405 -7.65 31.39 5.60
N PRO A 406 -7.46 30.29 4.84
CA PRO A 406 -6.20 29.56 4.64
C PRO A 406 -5.33 30.16 3.53
N SER A 407 -4.01 30.14 3.72
CA SER A 407 -3.01 30.70 2.80
C SER A 407 -2.27 29.65 1.96
N LYS A 408 -2.50 28.37 2.25
CA LYS A 408 -1.92 27.21 1.56
C LYS A 408 -2.91 26.04 1.61
N PRO A 409 -2.69 24.96 0.84
CA PRO A 409 -3.53 23.75 0.93
C PRO A 409 -3.61 23.20 2.36
N ILE A 410 -4.80 22.72 2.72
CA ILE A 410 -5.09 22.10 4.01
C ILE A 410 -4.89 20.60 3.89
N ARG A 411 -4.23 19.99 4.87
CA ARG A 411 -4.01 18.54 4.96
C ARG A 411 -5.04 17.97 5.93
N LEU A 412 -5.90 17.08 5.43
CA LEU A 412 -6.89 16.39 6.24
C LEU A 412 -6.41 14.96 6.50
N VAL A 413 -5.84 14.75 7.69
CA VAL A 413 -5.19 13.50 8.08
C VAL A 413 -6.22 12.51 8.60
N VAL A 414 -6.20 11.31 8.05
CA VAL A 414 -7.02 10.16 8.46
C VAL A 414 -6.12 9.13 9.11
N THR A 415 -6.43 8.72 10.34
CA THR A 415 -5.61 7.81 11.14
C THR A 415 -5.83 6.33 10.84
N PHE A 416 -6.81 6.04 9.97
CA PHE A 416 -7.17 4.70 9.52
C PHE A 416 -6.99 4.53 8.02
N PRO A 417 -6.87 3.28 7.56
CA PRO A 417 -6.61 3.04 6.15
C PRO A 417 -7.76 3.47 5.23
N PRO A 418 -7.48 3.67 3.92
CA PRO A 418 -8.49 4.04 2.95
C PRO A 418 -9.66 3.07 2.90
N GLY A 419 -10.87 3.57 2.60
CA GLY A 419 -12.09 2.78 2.50
C GLY A 419 -12.85 2.54 3.82
N GLY A 420 -12.30 2.95 4.96
CA GLY A 420 -13.01 2.97 6.24
C GLY A 420 -13.92 4.19 6.42
N ILE A 421 -14.74 4.20 7.48
CA ILE A 421 -15.72 5.27 7.76
C ILE A 421 -15.07 6.65 7.94
N THR A 422 -13.86 6.71 8.51
CA THR A 422 -13.08 7.95 8.66
C THR A 422 -12.53 8.45 7.32
N ASP A 423 -12.12 7.55 6.42
CA ASP A 423 -11.65 7.89 5.08
C ASP A 423 -12.81 8.35 4.19
N PHE A 424 -13.95 7.65 4.29
CA PHE A 424 -15.20 8.07 3.65
C PHE A 424 -15.61 9.47 4.11
N THR A 425 -15.60 9.72 5.42
CA THR A 425 -15.89 11.04 6.00
C THR A 425 -14.93 12.11 5.46
N ALA A 426 -13.62 11.84 5.46
CA ALA A 426 -12.61 12.76 4.96
C ALA A 426 -12.82 13.11 3.48
N ARG A 427 -13.12 12.11 2.65
CA ARG A 427 -13.32 12.29 1.19
C ARG A 427 -14.66 12.93 0.86
N ALA A 428 -15.67 12.79 1.72
CA ALA A 428 -16.94 13.48 1.58
C ALA A 428 -16.85 14.96 1.98
N LEU A 429 -16.07 15.28 3.01
CA LEU A 429 -15.86 16.64 3.51
C LEU A 429 -14.81 17.43 2.71
N GLY A 430 -13.71 16.80 2.32
CA GLY A 430 -12.54 17.44 1.72
C GLY A 430 -12.87 18.37 0.54
N PRO A 431 -13.54 17.89 -0.52
CA PRO A 431 -13.90 18.73 -1.66
C PRO A 431 -14.76 19.94 -1.27
N ARG A 432 -15.75 19.75 -0.40
CA ARG A 432 -16.66 20.82 0.06
C ARG A 432 -15.95 21.85 0.93
N LEU A 433 -15.07 21.40 1.82
CA LEU A 433 -14.21 22.30 2.60
C LEU A 433 -13.27 23.08 1.68
N GLY A 434 -12.72 22.43 0.65
CA GLY A 434 -11.81 23.10 -0.27
C GLY A 434 -12.48 24.18 -1.10
N GLU A 435 -13.70 23.92 -1.56
CA GLU A 435 -14.55 24.91 -2.22
C GLU A 435 -14.92 26.06 -1.27
N ALA A 436 -15.35 25.74 -0.04
CA ALA A 436 -15.77 26.71 0.96
C ALA A 436 -14.65 27.63 1.44
N LEU A 437 -13.43 27.11 1.53
CA LEU A 437 -12.26 27.82 2.06
C LEU A 437 -11.37 28.41 0.95
N GLY A 438 -11.64 28.11 -0.32
CA GLY A 438 -10.86 28.60 -1.45
C GLY A 438 -9.43 28.03 -1.55
N GLN A 439 -9.13 26.95 -0.82
CA GLN A 439 -7.84 26.25 -0.86
C GLN A 439 -8.04 24.74 -0.96
N PRO A 440 -7.19 24.01 -1.71
CA PRO A 440 -7.33 22.56 -1.81
C PRO A 440 -7.23 21.88 -0.44
N VAL A 441 -8.12 20.92 -0.17
CA VAL A 441 -8.03 20.03 0.98
C VAL A 441 -7.53 18.66 0.51
N ILE A 442 -6.34 18.27 0.98
CA ILE A 442 -5.65 17.05 0.61
C ILE A 442 -5.87 16.01 1.69
N VAL A 443 -6.59 14.93 1.37
CA VAL A 443 -6.80 13.80 2.29
C VAL A 443 -5.56 12.91 2.33
N GLU A 444 -4.98 12.73 3.51
CA GLU A 444 -3.80 11.89 3.75
C GLU A 444 -4.10 10.80 4.78
N ASN A 445 -4.02 9.54 4.39
CA ASN A 445 -4.10 8.43 5.35
C ASN A 445 -2.72 8.20 6.00
N ARG A 446 -2.63 8.40 7.32
CA ARG A 446 -1.44 8.15 8.16
C ARG A 446 -1.81 7.16 9.26
N THR A 447 -1.60 5.88 8.98
CA THR A 447 -2.15 4.78 9.77
C THR A 447 -1.13 4.15 10.72
N GLY A 448 -1.64 3.39 11.70
CA GLY A 448 -0.83 2.55 12.59
C GLY A 448 -0.96 2.91 14.08
N SER A 449 -0.62 1.96 14.95
CA SER A 449 -0.71 2.06 16.41
C SER A 449 -2.09 2.56 16.90
N GLY A 450 -3.17 1.89 16.46
CA GLY A 450 -4.53 2.31 16.83
C GLY A 450 -4.93 3.73 16.38
N GLY A 451 -4.21 4.31 15.41
CA GLY A 451 -4.39 5.69 14.96
C GLY A 451 -3.45 6.71 15.62
N ASN A 452 -2.59 6.29 16.54
CA ASN A 452 -1.66 7.18 17.24
C ASN A 452 -0.63 7.82 16.30
N ILE A 453 -0.17 7.13 15.24
CA ILE A 453 0.85 7.68 14.33
C ILE A 453 0.35 8.93 13.60
N GLY A 454 -0.86 8.86 13.03
CA GLY A 454 -1.46 10.02 12.36
C GLY A 454 -1.86 11.11 13.35
N THR A 455 -2.32 10.72 14.56
CA THR A 455 -2.70 11.67 15.61
C THR A 455 -1.49 12.45 16.11
N ASP A 456 -0.36 11.77 16.37
CA ASP A 456 0.92 12.37 16.78
C ASP A 456 1.43 13.38 15.75
N PHE A 457 1.31 13.04 14.46
CA PHE A 457 1.68 13.92 13.37
C PHE A 457 0.88 15.23 13.38
N VAL A 458 -0.43 15.17 13.64
CA VAL A 458 -1.28 16.37 13.73
C VAL A 458 -1.00 17.14 15.03
N ALA A 459 -0.86 16.44 16.14
CA ALA A 459 -0.54 17.02 17.45
C ALA A 459 0.77 17.84 17.44
N LYS A 460 1.74 17.44 16.61
CA LYS A 460 3.04 18.11 16.46
C LYS A 460 3.15 19.03 15.24
N SER A 461 2.06 19.23 14.51
CA SER A 461 2.04 20.15 13.36
C SER A 461 2.05 21.62 13.82
N ALA A 462 2.19 22.57 12.87
CA ALA A 462 2.04 23.98 13.21
C ALA A 462 0.59 24.26 13.64
N PRO A 463 0.36 25.02 14.73
CA PRO A 463 -0.97 25.38 15.19
C PRO A 463 -1.57 26.53 14.35
N ASP A 464 -1.66 26.31 13.03
CA ASP A 464 -2.10 27.30 12.05
C ASP A 464 -3.40 26.89 11.32
N GLY A 465 -3.99 25.75 11.70
CA GLY A 465 -5.20 25.19 11.12
C GLY A 465 -5.05 24.56 9.73
N HIS A 466 -3.84 24.46 9.16
CA HIS A 466 -3.63 23.82 7.86
C HIS A 466 -3.39 22.32 7.95
N THR A 467 -3.24 21.77 9.16
CA THR A 467 -3.29 20.33 9.40
C THR A 467 -4.50 20.02 10.28
N LEU A 468 -5.41 19.23 9.72
CA LEU A 468 -6.62 18.75 10.36
C LEU A 468 -6.52 17.23 10.57
N LEU A 469 -7.26 16.74 11.55
CA LEU A 469 -7.40 15.33 11.90
C LEU A 469 -8.86 14.92 11.77
N ILE A 470 -9.13 13.82 11.09
CA ILE A 470 -10.39 13.09 11.28
C ILE A 470 -10.27 12.25 12.55
N ALA A 471 -10.89 12.73 13.61
CA ALA A 471 -10.95 12.06 14.90
C ALA A 471 -11.99 10.94 14.90
N ALA A 472 -11.73 9.91 15.69
CA ALA A 472 -12.55 8.71 15.85
C ALA A 472 -12.40 8.17 17.30
N PRO A 473 -13.18 7.15 17.73
CA PRO A 473 -13.13 6.65 19.10
C PRO A 473 -11.72 6.35 19.66
N PRO A 474 -10.75 5.85 18.86
CA PRO A 474 -9.40 5.63 19.35
C PRO A 474 -8.68 6.90 19.87
N ASN A 475 -9.06 8.09 19.42
CA ASN A 475 -8.56 9.34 20.00
C ASN A 475 -8.96 9.50 21.49
N ALA A 476 -10.07 8.89 21.91
CA ALA A 476 -10.49 8.84 23.31
C ALA A 476 -10.01 7.57 24.04
N ILE A 477 -10.15 6.39 23.40
CA ILE A 477 -9.80 5.08 24.00
C ILE A 477 -8.32 5.00 24.33
N ASN A 478 -7.45 5.42 23.40
CA ASN A 478 -6.01 5.21 23.51
C ASN A 478 -5.39 5.96 24.69
N VAL A 479 -6.07 7.00 25.20
CA VAL A 479 -5.66 7.75 26.41
C VAL A 479 -5.54 6.84 27.63
N SER A 480 -6.35 5.79 27.70
CA SER A 480 -6.32 4.82 28.82
C SER A 480 -5.76 3.46 28.40
N LEU A 481 -5.88 3.10 27.12
CA LEU A 481 -5.47 1.77 26.61
C LEU A 481 -3.96 1.62 26.45
N TYR A 482 -3.24 2.70 26.12
CA TYR A 482 -1.78 2.71 26.04
C TYR A 482 -1.21 3.26 27.34
N ARG A 483 -0.20 2.57 27.90
CA ARG A 483 0.51 3.06 29.10
C ARG A 483 1.24 4.37 28.83
N THR A 484 1.77 4.54 27.61
CA THR A 484 2.47 5.75 27.18
C THR A 484 2.00 6.19 25.80
N LEU A 485 1.42 7.39 25.71
CA LEU A 485 1.13 8.07 24.45
C LEU A 485 2.18 9.14 24.13
N PRO A 486 2.55 9.34 22.86
CA PRO A 486 3.52 10.36 22.46
C PRO A 486 2.94 11.78 22.38
N PHE A 487 1.66 11.96 22.73
CA PHE A 487 0.90 13.22 22.77
C PHE A 487 -0.18 13.15 23.86
N ASP A 488 -0.67 14.33 24.29
CA ASP A 488 -1.85 14.49 25.13
C ASP A 488 -3.04 14.90 24.25
N THR A 489 -4.03 14.01 24.09
CA THR A 489 -5.22 14.26 23.25
C THR A 489 -5.94 15.57 23.60
N ARG A 490 -5.95 15.98 24.88
CA ARG A 490 -6.69 17.17 25.33
C ARG A 490 -5.92 18.47 25.13
N LYS A 491 -4.60 18.41 25.19
CA LYS A 491 -3.74 19.60 25.11
C LYS A 491 -3.19 19.84 23.71
N ASP A 492 -2.74 18.78 23.06
CA ASP A 492 -2.01 18.86 21.80
C ASP A 492 -2.94 18.84 20.59
N LEU A 493 -4.25 18.66 20.79
CA LEU A 493 -5.28 18.75 19.77
C LEU A 493 -6.40 19.68 20.20
N ALA A 494 -6.99 20.37 19.24
CA ALA A 494 -8.14 21.25 19.40
C ALA A 494 -9.36 20.67 18.65
N PRO A 495 -10.49 20.39 19.32
CA PRO A 495 -11.74 20.05 18.67
C PRO A 495 -12.22 21.17 17.72
N VAL A 496 -12.80 20.80 16.57
CA VAL A 496 -13.41 21.74 15.62
C VAL A 496 -14.89 21.46 15.45
N ALA A 497 -15.26 20.21 15.13
CA ALA A 497 -16.66 19.80 15.08
C ALA A 497 -16.81 18.28 15.15
N LEU A 498 -17.89 17.82 15.78
CA LEU A 498 -18.38 16.46 15.60
C LEU A 498 -19.13 16.40 14.25
N VAL A 499 -18.85 15.39 13.45
CA VAL A 499 -19.47 15.21 12.12
C VAL A 499 -20.70 14.34 12.22
N GLY A 500 -20.58 13.22 12.94
CA GLY A 500 -21.67 12.29 13.11
C GLY A 500 -21.25 11.03 13.84
N SER A 501 -22.22 10.12 13.97
CA SER A 501 -22.05 8.88 14.69
C SER A 501 -22.72 7.70 13.97
N GLY A 502 -22.14 6.52 14.11
CA GLY A 502 -22.75 5.24 13.75
C GLY A 502 -23.10 4.48 15.02
N ALA A 503 -24.34 4.05 15.14
CA ALA A 503 -24.76 3.21 16.26
C ALA A 503 -24.05 1.84 16.19
N ASN A 504 -23.60 1.34 17.34
CA ASN A 504 -23.34 -0.09 17.49
C ASN A 504 -24.62 -0.77 17.95
N VAL A 505 -24.63 -2.09 17.87
CA VAL A 505 -25.76 -2.92 18.26
C VAL A 505 -25.28 -4.06 19.15
N LEU A 506 -26.12 -4.43 20.12
CA LEU A 506 -26.00 -5.66 20.88
C LEU A 506 -26.86 -6.73 20.19
N VAL A 507 -26.22 -7.80 19.73
CA VAL A 507 -26.87 -8.86 18.97
C VAL A 507 -26.57 -10.23 19.54
N VAL A 508 -27.51 -11.16 19.32
CA VAL A 508 -27.37 -12.59 19.61
C VAL A 508 -27.75 -13.41 18.39
N SER A 509 -27.32 -14.67 18.30
CA SER A 509 -27.84 -15.60 17.29
C SER A 509 -29.35 -15.74 17.43
N ALA A 510 -30.08 -15.90 16.31
CA ALA A 510 -31.51 -16.19 16.36
C ALA A 510 -31.83 -17.51 17.09
N LYS A 511 -30.85 -18.43 17.14
CA LYS A 511 -30.91 -19.71 17.86
C LYS A 511 -30.78 -19.54 19.38
N THR A 512 -30.23 -18.41 19.85
CA THR A 512 -30.07 -18.15 21.29
C THR A 512 -31.43 -17.79 21.90
N PRO A 513 -31.87 -18.45 22.99
CA PRO A 513 -33.17 -18.20 23.62
C PRO A 513 -33.15 -16.94 24.49
N VAL A 514 -32.68 -15.83 23.94
CA VAL A 514 -32.59 -14.52 24.59
C VAL A 514 -33.21 -13.47 23.67
N ALA A 515 -34.24 -12.78 24.16
CA ALA A 515 -34.99 -11.79 23.37
C ALA A 515 -34.84 -10.34 23.85
N SER A 516 -34.12 -10.12 24.95
CA SER A 516 -33.92 -8.79 25.53
C SER A 516 -32.56 -8.69 26.22
N VAL A 517 -32.10 -7.46 26.44
CA VAL A 517 -30.88 -7.17 27.21
C VAL A 517 -30.98 -7.73 28.62
N ARG A 518 -32.13 -7.53 29.28
CA ARG A 518 -32.41 -8.11 30.61
C ARG A 518 -32.29 -9.63 30.60
N GLY A 519 -32.87 -10.30 29.60
CA GLY A 519 -32.78 -11.75 29.44
C GLY A 519 -31.33 -12.25 29.26
N LEU A 520 -30.50 -11.49 28.52
CA LEU A 520 -29.07 -11.80 28.36
C LEU A 520 -28.36 -11.77 29.72
N ILE A 521 -28.57 -10.71 30.50
CA ILE A 521 -27.90 -10.52 31.80
C ILE A 521 -28.37 -11.55 32.82
N GLU A 522 -29.67 -11.83 32.88
CA GLU A 522 -30.21 -12.88 33.76
C GLU A 522 -29.62 -14.24 33.40
N ARG A 523 -29.50 -14.56 32.10
CA ARG A 523 -28.83 -15.79 31.65
C ARG A 523 -27.36 -15.83 32.04
N ALA A 524 -26.65 -14.70 31.91
CA ALA A 524 -25.24 -14.58 32.30
C ALA A 524 -25.03 -14.76 33.81
N ARG A 525 -25.86 -14.11 34.64
CA ARG A 525 -25.80 -14.22 36.10
C ARG A 525 -26.11 -15.63 36.61
N ARG A 526 -27.00 -16.37 35.95
CA ARG A 526 -27.26 -17.79 36.26
C ARG A 526 -26.10 -18.72 35.86
N ASN A 527 -25.22 -18.26 34.97
CA ASN A 527 -24.15 -19.06 34.38
C ASN A 527 -22.82 -18.29 34.37
N PRO A 528 -22.29 -17.88 35.53
CA PRO A 528 -21.09 -17.04 35.61
C PRO A 528 -19.90 -17.73 34.92
N GLY A 529 -19.18 -16.97 34.10
CA GLY A 529 -18.01 -17.43 33.33
C GLY A 529 -18.31 -18.40 32.19
N LYS A 530 -19.56 -18.82 31.98
CA LYS A 530 -19.92 -19.78 30.91
C LYS A 530 -20.37 -19.12 29.62
N LEU A 531 -20.89 -17.88 29.70
CA LEU A 531 -21.19 -17.13 28.49
C LEU A 531 -19.92 -16.53 27.91
N ASN A 532 -19.91 -16.33 26.61
CA ASN A 532 -18.83 -15.65 25.92
C ASN A 532 -19.36 -14.60 24.93
N PHE A 533 -18.49 -13.71 24.47
CA PHE A 533 -18.85 -12.75 23.44
C PHE A 533 -17.73 -12.50 22.45
N ALA A 534 -18.11 -12.28 21.19
CA ALA A 534 -17.14 -11.97 20.14
C ALA A 534 -16.84 -10.47 20.03
N SER A 535 -15.66 -10.19 19.51
CA SER A 535 -15.30 -8.86 18.99
C SER A 535 -14.48 -8.99 17.71
N ASN A 536 -14.28 -7.87 17.04
CA ASN A 536 -13.35 -7.76 15.91
C ASN A 536 -11.89 -7.51 16.31
N GLY A 537 -11.54 -7.63 17.60
CA GLY A 537 -10.16 -7.56 18.09
C GLY A 537 -10.04 -7.02 19.53
N ASN A 538 -8.90 -7.28 20.17
CA ASN A 538 -8.60 -6.70 21.48
C ASN A 538 -8.47 -5.18 21.39
N GLY A 539 -8.94 -4.49 22.44
CA GLY A 539 -8.89 -3.03 22.55
C GLY A 539 -9.81 -2.25 21.59
N THR A 540 -10.61 -2.92 20.75
CA THR A 540 -11.56 -2.21 19.89
C THR A 540 -12.75 -1.69 20.68
N SER A 541 -13.46 -0.69 20.14
CA SER A 541 -14.70 -0.19 20.75
C SER A 541 -15.74 -1.29 20.94
N ILE A 542 -15.76 -2.32 20.06
CA ILE A 542 -16.65 -3.48 20.18
C ILE A 542 -16.27 -4.37 21.37
N HIS A 543 -14.98 -4.68 21.52
CA HIS A 543 -14.49 -5.41 22.70
C HIS A 543 -14.85 -4.65 23.98
N LEU A 544 -14.48 -3.37 24.05
CA LEU A 544 -14.68 -2.55 25.23
C LEU A 544 -16.18 -2.28 25.52
N SER A 545 -17.06 -2.34 24.52
CA SER A 545 -18.52 -2.31 24.71
C SER A 545 -19.02 -3.53 25.50
N GLY A 546 -18.51 -4.72 25.18
CA GLY A 546 -18.80 -5.94 25.94
C GLY A 546 -18.35 -5.85 27.39
N GLU A 547 -17.16 -5.28 27.60
CA GLU A 547 -16.61 -5.08 28.94
C GLU A 547 -17.36 -4.02 29.75
N LEU A 548 -17.79 -2.92 29.11
CA LEU A 548 -18.71 -1.95 29.74
C LEU A 548 -20.04 -2.60 30.13
N LEU A 549 -20.57 -3.50 29.31
CA LEU A 549 -21.85 -4.15 29.59
C LEU A 549 -21.71 -5.10 30.77
N LYS A 550 -20.60 -5.84 30.85
CA LYS A 550 -20.24 -6.66 32.02
C LYS A 550 -20.14 -5.80 33.28
N TYR A 551 -19.44 -4.67 33.21
CA TYR A 551 -19.26 -3.74 34.33
C TYR A 551 -20.59 -3.20 34.87
N TYR A 552 -21.39 -2.54 34.02
CA TYR A 552 -22.66 -1.96 34.45
C TYR A 552 -23.71 -3.03 34.75
N GLY A 553 -23.73 -4.11 33.96
CA GLY A 553 -24.64 -5.23 34.10
C GLY A 553 -24.32 -6.15 35.27
N LYS A 554 -23.15 -6.00 35.91
CA LYS A 554 -22.67 -6.84 37.01
C LYS A 554 -22.88 -8.33 36.71
N PHE A 555 -22.31 -8.78 35.60
CA PHE A 555 -22.27 -10.18 35.19
C PHE A 555 -20.92 -10.51 34.56
N ASP A 556 -20.63 -11.80 34.45
CA ASP A 556 -19.39 -12.28 33.85
C ASP A 556 -19.62 -12.99 32.51
N ALA A 557 -18.69 -12.78 31.58
CA ALA A 557 -18.64 -13.43 30.26
C ALA A 557 -17.21 -13.37 29.69
N VAL A 558 -16.81 -14.42 28.99
CA VAL A 558 -15.49 -14.56 28.38
C VAL A 558 -15.42 -13.83 27.04
N HIS A 559 -14.44 -12.95 26.88
CA HIS A 559 -14.18 -12.30 25.60
C HIS A 559 -13.45 -13.24 24.63
N VAL A 560 -13.93 -13.31 23.38
CA VAL A 560 -13.29 -14.07 22.29
C VAL A 560 -12.94 -13.11 21.14
N PRO A 561 -11.67 -12.74 20.96
CA PRO A 561 -11.27 -11.85 19.88
C PRO A 561 -11.17 -12.60 18.54
N PHE A 562 -11.79 -12.05 17.50
CA PHE A 562 -11.66 -12.52 16.12
C PHE A 562 -10.88 -11.51 15.28
N ARG A 563 -10.28 -12.00 14.18
CA ARG A 563 -9.58 -11.17 13.18
C ARG A 563 -10.58 -10.44 12.28
N GLY A 564 -11.31 -9.49 12.84
CA GLY A 564 -12.28 -8.65 12.12
C GLY A 564 -13.75 -9.07 12.28
N ALA A 565 -14.65 -8.15 11.91
CA ALA A 565 -16.10 -8.31 12.09
C ALA A 565 -16.72 -9.51 11.34
N PRO A 566 -16.31 -9.86 10.09
CA PRO A 566 -16.89 -11.01 9.39
C PRO A 566 -16.66 -12.35 10.12
N ALA A 567 -15.48 -12.55 10.71
CA ALA A 567 -15.16 -13.77 11.45
C ALA A 567 -15.95 -13.86 12.77
N ALA A 568 -16.09 -12.74 13.49
CA ALA A 568 -16.94 -12.66 14.68
C ALA A 568 -18.41 -12.94 14.37
N MET A 569 -18.93 -12.36 13.29
CA MET A 569 -20.31 -12.58 12.85
C MET A 569 -20.56 -14.04 12.44
N ALA A 570 -19.61 -14.67 11.74
CA ALA A 570 -19.69 -16.09 11.39
C ALA A 570 -19.78 -16.98 12.64
N ALA A 571 -18.95 -16.71 13.66
CA ALA A 571 -18.98 -17.42 14.93
C ALA A 571 -20.32 -17.24 15.67
N LEU A 572 -20.88 -16.02 15.68
CA LEU A 572 -22.21 -15.76 16.25
C LEU A 572 -23.31 -16.56 15.53
N LEU A 573 -23.27 -16.58 14.20
CA LEU A 573 -24.23 -17.32 13.37
C LEU A 573 -24.11 -18.84 13.57
N ALA A 574 -22.89 -19.35 13.75
CA ALA A 574 -22.62 -20.75 14.08
C ALA A 574 -23.13 -21.12 15.48
N GLY A 575 -23.15 -20.15 16.41
CA GLY A 575 -23.46 -20.36 17.83
C GLY A 575 -22.22 -20.65 18.67
N ASP A 576 -21.03 -20.40 18.12
CA ASP A 576 -19.75 -20.53 18.83
C ASP A 576 -19.58 -19.42 19.88
N VAL A 577 -20.30 -18.30 19.69
CA VAL A 577 -20.41 -17.25 20.69
C VAL A 577 -21.84 -16.88 21.07
N ASP A 578 -22.07 -16.47 22.33
CA ASP A 578 -23.42 -16.19 22.84
C ASP A 578 -23.98 -14.85 22.36
N PHE A 579 -23.14 -13.80 22.37
CA PHE A 579 -23.51 -12.45 21.95
C PHE A 579 -22.32 -11.71 21.36
N MET A 580 -22.57 -10.56 20.73
CA MET A 580 -21.53 -9.60 20.41
C MET A 580 -22.09 -8.19 20.32
N PHE A 581 -21.21 -7.22 20.45
CA PHE A 581 -21.45 -5.91 19.88
C PHE A 581 -20.96 -5.88 18.43
N ASP A 582 -21.59 -5.07 17.58
CA ASP A 582 -21.14 -4.86 16.21
C ASP A 582 -21.58 -3.50 15.69
N ALA A 583 -21.01 -3.05 14.57
CA ALA A 583 -21.53 -1.89 13.86
C ALA A 583 -22.91 -2.21 13.27
N LEU A 584 -23.88 -1.30 13.44
CA LEU A 584 -25.23 -1.46 12.88
C LEU A 584 -25.21 -1.74 11.37
N SER A 585 -24.33 -1.08 10.64
CA SER A 585 -24.20 -1.25 9.17
C SER A 585 -23.81 -2.66 8.74
N ILE A 586 -23.05 -3.38 9.57
CA ILE A 586 -22.61 -4.77 9.32
C ILE A 586 -23.70 -5.75 9.73
N SER A 587 -24.33 -5.50 10.88
CA SER A 587 -25.36 -6.38 11.45
C SER A 587 -26.73 -6.23 10.78
N ALA A 588 -27.08 -5.05 10.25
CA ALA A 588 -28.42 -4.77 9.71
C ALA A 588 -28.90 -5.77 8.64
N PRO A 589 -28.09 -6.21 7.66
CA PRO A 589 -28.51 -7.25 6.71
C PRO A 589 -28.83 -8.59 7.39
N GLN A 590 -28.06 -8.98 8.41
CA GLN A 590 -28.28 -10.24 9.13
C GLN A 590 -29.50 -10.18 10.05
N ILE A 591 -29.75 -9.01 10.67
CA ILE A 591 -30.95 -8.73 11.47
C ILE A 591 -32.19 -8.81 10.57
N LYS A 592 -32.18 -8.13 9.41
CA LYS A 592 -33.30 -8.15 8.45
C LYS A 592 -33.55 -9.55 7.87
N ALA A 593 -32.51 -10.36 7.73
CA ALA A 593 -32.61 -11.75 7.30
C ALA A 593 -33.10 -12.71 8.41
N GLY A 594 -33.33 -12.22 9.64
CA GLY A 594 -33.76 -13.03 10.78
C GLY A 594 -32.71 -14.03 11.28
N LYS A 595 -31.44 -13.89 10.88
CA LYS A 595 -30.37 -14.82 11.26
C LYS A 595 -29.77 -14.50 12.63
N ILE A 596 -29.82 -13.23 13.03
CA ILE A 596 -29.45 -12.73 14.35
C ILE A 596 -30.58 -11.87 14.89
N ARG A 597 -30.69 -11.81 16.22
CA ARG A 597 -31.65 -10.96 16.92
C ARG A 597 -30.94 -9.73 17.47
N LEU A 598 -31.49 -8.56 17.16
CA LEU A 598 -31.09 -7.28 17.72
C LEU A 598 -31.72 -7.11 19.10
N LEU A 599 -30.91 -6.93 20.15
CA LEU A 599 -31.38 -6.74 21.52
C LEU A 599 -31.47 -5.27 21.92
N ALA A 600 -30.48 -4.47 21.52
CA ALA A 600 -30.45 -3.04 21.77
C ALA A 600 -29.49 -2.32 20.81
N VAL A 601 -29.72 -1.02 20.61
CA VAL A 601 -28.74 -0.09 20.03
C VAL A 601 -27.94 0.60 21.14
N THR A 602 -26.71 0.99 20.85
CA THR A 602 -25.81 1.63 21.82
C THR A 602 -25.81 3.15 21.75
N SER A 603 -26.53 3.73 20.78
CA SER A 603 -26.77 5.17 20.69
C SER A 603 -27.71 5.62 21.80
N ARG A 604 -27.64 6.91 22.15
CA ARG A 604 -28.56 7.53 23.12
C ARG A 604 -30.01 7.48 22.65
N GLU A 605 -30.24 7.66 21.36
CA GLU A 605 -31.55 7.57 20.71
C GLU A 605 -31.70 6.29 19.90
N ARG A 606 -32.93 5.87 19.65
CA ARG A 606 -33.22 4.68 18.84
C ARG A 606 -32.81 4.88 17.38
N SER A 607 -32.44 3.79 16.73
CA SER A 607 -32.15 3.83 15.29
C SER A 607 -33.44 3.97 14.48
N THR A 608 -33.47 4.90 13.54
CA THR A 608 -34.57 5.01 12.55
C THR A 608 -34.71 3.76 11.68
N MET A 609 -33.66 2.95 11.54
CA MET A 609 -33.69 1.68 10.82
C MET A 609 -34.39 0.57 11.61
N PHE A 610 -34.40 0.66 12.94
CA PHE A 610 -34.98 -0.32 13.85
C PHE A 610 -35.71 0.40 15.01
N PRO A 611 -36.82 1.11 14.74
CA PRO A 611 -37.46 2.01 15.70
C PRO A 611 -38.06 1.28 16.92
N ASP A 612 -38.41 0.01 16.76
CA ASP A 612 -38.97 -0.83 17.83
C ASP A 612 -37.90 -1.37 18.80
N THR A 613 -36.62 -1.25 18.44
CA THR A 613 -35.52 -1.74 19.27
C THR A 613 -35.15 -0.68 20.32
N PRO A 614 -35.07 -1.03 21.62
CA PRO A 614 -34.67 -0.10 22.65
C PRO A 614 -33.18 0.25 22.57
N THR A 615 -32.80 1.37 23.16
CA THR A 615 -31.39 1.68 23.46
C THR A 615 -30.92 0.93 24.71
N LEU A 616 -29.62 0.86 24.94
CA LEU A 616 -29.09 0.37 26.22
C LEU A 616 -29.44 1.31 27.39
N VAL A 617 -29.55 2.60 27.13
CA VAL A 617 -30.05 3.59 28.10
C VAL A 617 -31.47 3.24 28.55
N GLU A 618 -32.38 3.01 27.60
CA GLU A 618 -33.76 2.57 27.86
C GLU A 618 -33.82 1.18 28.52
N SER A 619 -32.79 0.35 28.31
CA SER A 619 -32.67 -0.98 28.92
C SER A 619 -32.11 -0.97 30.35
N GLY A 620 -31.95 0.21 30.96
CA GLY A 620 -31.52 0.37 32.35
C GLY A 620 -30.04 0.73 32.54
N PHE A 621 -29.34 1.10 31.48
CA PHE A 621 -27.92 1.46 31.52
C PHE A 621 -27.71 2.94 31.17
N ALA A 622 -28.05 3.85 32.09
CA ALA A 622 -28.07 5.29 31.85
C ALA A 622 -26.74 5.86 31.30
N GLU A 623 -25.60 5.32 31.74
CA GLU A 623 -24.26 5.75 31.30
C GLU A 623 -23.74 5.00 30.06
N PHE A 624 -24.53 4.06 29.52
CA PHE A 624 -24.14 3.24 28.38
C PHE A 624 -24.55 3.93 27.07
N GLU A 625 -23.63 4.76 26.60
CA GLU A 625 -23.69 5.36 25.27
C GLU A 625 -22.35 5.07 24.59
N VAL A 626 -22.36 4.23 23.56
CA VAL A 626 -21.15 3.83 22.85
C VAL A 626 -21.42 3.86 21.36
N SER A 627 -21.04 4.94 20.69
CA SER A 627 -21.17 5.04 19.24
C SER A 627 -19.82 4.97 18.55
N GLY A 628 -19.78 4.43 17.33
CA GLY A 628 -18.76 4.87 16.39
C GLY A 628 -19.01 6.34 16.12
N TRP A 629 -17.98 7.19 16.10
CA TRP A 629 -18.15 8.61 15.78
C TRP A 629 -17.01 9.10 14.91
N THR A 630 -17.26 10.15 14.15
CA THR A 630 -16.23 10.86 13.41
C THR A 630 -16.33 12.35 13.72
N GLY A 631 -15.19 13.00 13.90
CA GLY A 631 -15.08 14.43 14.15
C GLY A 631 -13.89 15.03 13.43
N VAL A 632 -13.80 16.35 13.42
CA VAL A 632 -12.66 17.11 12.92
C VAL A 632 -11.96 17.76 14.11
N MET A 633 -10.65 17.57 14.21
CA MET A 633 -9.77 18.27 15.15
C MET A 633 -8.64 18.95 14.37
N THR A 634 -7.92 19.85 15.03
CA THR A 634 -6.67 20.45 14.54
C THR A 634 -5.63 20.43 15.67
N THR A 635 -4.45 20.99 15.43
CA THR A 635 -3.38 21.07 16.44
C THR A 635 -3.78 21.98 17.60
N GLY A 636 -3.43 21.59 18.82
CA GLY A 636 -3.59 22.40 20.02
C GLY A 636 -2.90 23.76 19.90
N GLY A 637 -3.53 24.81 20.43
CA GLY A 637 -3.03 26.19 20.30
C GLY A 637 -3.36 26.90 18.98
N THR A 638 -4.10 26.26 18.07
CA THR A 638 -4.58 26.93 16.84
C THR A 638 -5.44 28.15 17.19
N PRO A 639 -5.25 29.33 16.53
CA PRO A 639 -5.98 30.55 16.87
C PRO A 639 -7.51 30.36 16.88
N PRO A 640 -8.23 30.89 17.88
CA PRO A 640 -9.69 30.72 17.98
C PRO A 640 -10.46 31.16 16.74
N ALA A 641 -10.00 32.20 16.05
CA ALA A 641 -10.62 32.68 14.82
C ALA A 641 -10.53 31.65 13.67
N VAL A 642 -9.45 30.86 13.61
CA VAL A 642 -9.28 29.78 12.62
C VAL A 642 -10.20 28.61 12.94
N VAL A 643 -10.28 28.22 14.21
CA VAL A 643 -11.22 27.17 14.66
C VAL A 643 -12.67 27.58 14.38
N ALA A 644 -13.05 28.83 14.71
CA ALA A 644 -14.39 29.35 14.44
C ALA A 644 -14.71 29.38 12.94
N ARG A 645 -13.73 29.73 12.08
CA ARG A 645 -13.92 29.67 10.63
C ARG A 645 -14.16 28.24 10.14
N LEU A 646 -13.36 27.28 10.59
CA LEU A 646 -13.51 25.87 10.23
C LEU A 646 -14.84 25.30 10.73
N GLU A 647 -15.23 25.59 11.98
CA GLU A 647 -16.51 25.19 12.56
C GLU A 647 -17.68 25.73 11.72
N SER A 648 -17.65 27.02 11.37
CA SER A 648 -18.71 27.65 10.58
C SER A 648 -18.89 26.99 9.22
N GLU A 649 -17.80 26.65 8.52
CA GLU A 649 -17.90 25.97 7.23
C GLU A 649 -18.37 24.52 7.39
N LEU A 650 -17.89 23.80 8.41
CA LEU A 650 -18.36 22.44 8.69
C LEU A 650 -19.86 22.42 9.02
N ARG A 651 -20.36 23.39 9.78
CA ARG A 651 -21.80 23.55 10.06
C ARG A 651 -22.61 23.69 8.77
N ARG A 652 -22.16 24.56 7.87
CA ARG A 652 -22.82 24.78 6.57
C ARG A 652 -22.78 23.51 5.71
N ILE A 653 -21.62 22.87 5.62
CA ILE A 653 -21.42 21.64 4.85
C ILE A 653 -22.30 20.51 5.37
N LEU A 654 -22.39 20.33 6.69
CA LEU A 654 -23.17 19.25 7.31
C LEU A 654 -24.67 19.50 7.34
N SER A 655 -25.13 20.66 6.84
CA SER A 655 -26.55 20.93 6.58
C SER A 655 -26.99 20.59 5.15
N ASP A 656 -26.05 20.22 4.27
CA ASP A 656 -26.31 19.78 2.90
C ASP A 656 -27.05 18.43 2.89
N ARG A 657 -28.27 18.42 2.32
CA ARG A 657 -29.11 17.23 2.25
C ARG A 657 -28.49 16.09 1.44
N GLU A 658 -27.76 16.38 0.37
CA GLU A 658 -27.09 15.35 -0.41
C GLU A 658 -25.95 14.71 0.38
N LEU A 659 -25.24 15.52 1.16
CA LEU A 659 -24.19 15.01 2.04
C LEU A 659 -24.77 14.15 3.16
N ILE A 660 -25.84 14.61 3.81
CA ILE A 660 -26.55 13.85 4.84
C ILE A 660 -27.00 12.51 4.28
N ALA A 661 -27.68 12.49 3.12
CA ALA A 661 -28.13 11.25 2.49
C ALA A 661 -26.96 10.31 2.14
N ALA A 662 -25.82 10.86 1.72
CA ALA A 662 -24.62 10.07 1.44
C ALA A 662 -24.02 9.41 2.70
N PHE A 663 -24.13 10.07 3.86
CA PHE A 663 -23.72 9.53 5.16
C PHE A 663 -24.74 8.55 5.77
N GLU A 664 -26.03 8.81 5.59
CA GLU A 664 -27.11 7.95 6.10
C GLU A 664 -27.22 6.63 5.34
N LYS A 665 -26.90 6.62 4.04
CA LYS A 665 -26.91 5.40 3.22
C LYS A 665 -26.06 4.25 3.81
N PRO A 666 -24.82 4.46 4.29
CA PRO A 666 -24.06 3.45 5.02
C PRO A 666 -24.40 3.35 6.52
N GLY A 667 -25.41 4.08 7.02
CA GLY A 667 -25.89 4.00 8.40
C GLY A 667 -25.22 4.94 9.39
N MET A 668 -24.53 6.01 8.93
CA MET A 668 -24.13 7.10 9.82
C MET A 668 -25.25 8.10 10.00
N ILE A 669 -25.41 8.58 11.22
CA ILE A 669 -26.28 9.69 11.58
C ILE A 669 -25.40 10.93 11.63
N VAL A 670 -25.66 11.89 10.74
CA VAL A 670 -24.99 13.20 10.79
C VAL A 670 -25.52 13.95 12.01
N SER A 671 -24.61 14.35 12.89
CA SER A 671 -24.94 15.10 14.11
C SER A 671 -23.83 16.11 14.34
N PHE A 672 -24.08 17.33 13.87
CA PHE A 672 -23.14 18.42 14.02
C PHE A 672 -23.11 18.91 15.47
N ALA A 673 -21.93 18.93 16.07
CA ALA A 673 -21.66 19.64 17.31
C ALA A 673 -20.44 20.54 17.11
N GLY A 674 -20.49 21.78 17.59
CA GLY A 674 -19.41 22.76 17.43
C GLY A 674 -18.16 22.40 18.24
N ALA A 675 -17.14 23.26 18.20
CA ALA A 675 -15.85 22.96 18.83
C ALA A 675 -15.99 22.71 20.34
N ARG A 676 -16.80 23.51 21.03
CA ARG A 676 -17.02 23.40 22.47
C ARG A 676 -17.76 22.11 22.83
N GLU A 677 -18.90 21.86 22.18
CA GLU A 677 -19.71 20.67 22.43
C GLU A 677 -18.96 19.39 22.07
N PHE A 678 -18.14 19.41 21.00
CA PHE A 678 -17.30 18.29 20.64
C PHE A 678 -16.17 18.06 21.65
N GLY A 679 -15.60 19.11 22.25
CA GLY A 679 -14.65 18.98 23.36
C GLY A 679 -15.27 18.33 24.59
N GLU A 680 -16.47 18.76 25.00
CA GLU A 680 -17.21 18.16 26.11
C GLU A 680 -17.54 16.69 25.85
N PHE A 681 -17.95 16.37 24.61
CA PHE A 681 -18.18 14.99 24.16
C PHE A 681 -16.91 14.14 24.23
N LEU A 682 -15.77 14.64 23.74
CA LEU A 682 -14.49 13.94 23.75
C LEU A 682 -14.03 13.64 25.18
N ASP A 683 -14.23 14.58 26.11
CA ASP A 683 -13.91 14.39 27.52
C ASP A 683 -14.78 13.32 28.19
N ALA A 684 -16.07 13.29 27.85
CA ALA A 684 -16.98 12.24 28.31
C ALA A 684 -16.57 10.87 27.76
N GLU A 685 -16.19 10.80 26.48
CA GLU A 685 -15.67 9.58 25.84
C GLU A 685 -14.41 9.07 26.54
N ILE A 686 -13.43 9.94 26.81
CA ILE A 686 -12.19 9.52 27.50
C ILE A 686 -12.50 8.95 28.88
N ARG A 687 -13.37 9.59 29.67
CA ARG A 687 -13.77 9.09 31.00
C ARG A 687 -14.48 7.74 30.90
N ARG A 688 -15.40 7.58 29.96
CA ARG A 688 -16.15 6.34 29.73
C ARG A 688 -15.22 5.19 29.36
N TRP A 689 -14.30 5.42 28.43
CA TRP A 689 -13.37 4.38 27.98
C TRP A 689 -12.31 4.04 29.03
N ALA A 690 -11.92 4.98 29.91
CA ALA A 690 -11.03 4.68 31.03
C ALA A 690 -11.62 3.59 31.95
N VAL A 691 -12.91 3.69 32.28
CA VAL A 691 -13.62 2.67 33.07
C VAL A 691 -13.62 1.31 32.36
N ALA A 692 -13.93 1.30 31.05
CA ALA A 692 -13.94 0.09 30.23
C ALA A 692 -12.58 -0.61 30.22
N VAL A 693 -11.51 0.15 29.94
CA VAL A 693 -10.14 -0.35 29.85
C VAL A 693 -9.70 -0.92 31.20
N GLN A 694 -9.88 -0.16 32.28
CA GLN A 694 -9.53 -0.60 33.64
C GLN A 694 -10.26 -1.89 34.03
N HIS A 695 -11.56 -1.99 33.75
CA HIS A 695 -12.34 -3.19 34.07
C HIS A 695 -11.92 -4.39 33.22
N SER A 696 -11.65 -4.18 31.93
CA SER A 696 -11.25 -5.25 31.01
C SER A 696 -9.85 -5.80 31.26
N GLY A 697 -8.98 -5.02 31.91
CA GLY A 697 -7.54 -5.30 32.00
C GLY A 697 -6.80 -5.21 30.66
N ALA A 698 -7.45 -4.71 29.60
CA ALA A 698 -6.85 -4.60 28.28
C ALA A 698 -5.72 -3.57 28.26
N GLN A 699 -4.60 -3.94 27.63
CA GLN A 699 -3.49 -3.05 27.32
C GLN A 699 -3.08 -3.26 25.87
N ALA A 700 -2.63 -2.18 25.21
CA ALA A 700 -2.17 -2.23 23.83
C ALA A 700 -0.64 -2.33 23.68
N ASP A 701 0.13 -2.17 24.76
CA ASP A 701 1.60 -2.14 24.77
C ASP A 701 2.25 -2.96 25.89
#